data_AF-A0A2E9R0F0-F1
#
_entry.id   AF-A0A2E9R0F0-F1
#
_cell.length_a   1.000
_cell.length_b   1.000
_cell.length_c   1.000
_cell.angle_alpha   90.00
_cell.angle_beta   90.00
_cell.angle_gamma   90.00
#
_symmetry.space_group_name_H-M   'P 1'
#
loop_
_entity.id
_entity.type
_entity.pdbx_description
1 polymer ?
#
loop_
_entity_poly.entity_id
_entity_poly.type
_entity_poly.pdbx_seq_one_letter_code
_entity_poly.pdbx_strand_id
1 'polypeptide(L)'
;MLSEVEHILKNRRLRGLAFVSMLLSFMLFGCGQGQVVEPSILINLSEHSIHFLRCRPGHPESKTFAIRANGDRTIDIQSAKIIHSFPTAKEEVFSYQLPTLPTSLAKNEVTIFSIGCASPLEDLYEGQLQIKLVDWSIKGGRPFTLRIALKRPALTLPGLPLYRCEQSPETFGPLSAGKQRAISCIFHNQEDRPVQLVNVTLTSEQKNAFSIQLPFLPVTIPARSKLPFQLLFHPYKNASVQFNGTWQFVFNSASHPRREQRILVSGQREVADVRAIGLYGECQSDKDCATYSSSWTCRSHPYDRRLRCLPPEEDTTLWLPYLPIGEQGDIRFVLMSSGSKTLHISRFGVNAAVKDMTFETSLYPRPLALSPEQSVPVKAWYQRKSKNTIKGELWVNTNAETRAFPVRMLPSGCVLKVSTRALHFSEAGKQTITLKNIGNRDCFFRDVGVVSRVKDDATYFSMEPPTLKGLVVGEEIPLEISFSRSTATLRRAEVLITFKDERKESLSITLTGQSASKVCVLTSSSLEVSMGWLPVGKQRERSFTIQNRGSGDCVLERPVWSGDSEGFALVSPSVWPATVASGSSISVRVAWSPKREQSSYKATLAWKAGAARLEQSFSGSSQAKCLLVVPGTLDFGEQEVGCGASVQTVHVYHTGASGCPDSIEIYDIAWVQKGGHPFKVTKQPLLPVTLQAREQLSVAVHFEAEKVGLFSNQLVFHSTTKGLIEQLAVKGKVVDGYEQIETFRQISRPKVDVLFVLDTSSKMATYQKDVVAGLKKFAEWIHTWSSDTQVAIVSTESLQGDGGQGCFVGSKKILSISDPHFLKQFENQVRVGVTTRRESKVLATMEQALSSKMLNNTKCNKGFLRKGAILEVYVISATQDTSPKSIEYYIHSIKALQKSHGLLSIRVNVVGPSICTHDGLCPHEKSRYLRLSRLLKGVYVHIGRELFWQGLMPLCSMCGFGGLPSSFSLSRIPRPSTLSVSVNGQRVKKSAQDGWEYFSAYNTIYFSKFAQPPYDSQIDVRYRARTCGK
;
A
#
# COMPACT_ATOMS: atom_id res chain seq x y z
N MET A 1 20.84 45.90 21.38
CA MET A 1 21.00 45.20 22.68
C MET A 1 22.45 45.18 23.16
N LEU A 2 23.15 46.31 23.06
CA LEU A 2 24.52 46.50 23.55
C LEU A 2 24.66 47.81 24.35
N SER A 3 23.56 48.52 24.61
CA SER A 3 23.51 49.76 25.40
C SER A 3 22.75 49.63 26.72
N GLU A 4 22.13 48.48 27.03
CA GLU A 4 21.49 48.20 28.33
C GLU A 4 22.35 47.36 29.29
N VAL A 5 23.47 46.80 28.81
CA VAL A 5 24.38 45.97 29.61
C VAL A 5 25.42 46.82 30.35
N GLU A 6 25.70 48.05 29.91
CA GLU A 6 26.65 48.96 30.57
C GLU A 6 26.12 49.62 31.85
N HIS A 7 24.80 49.66 32.06
CA HIS A 7 24.21 50.36 33.22
C HIS A 7 24.04 49.48 34.48
N ILE A 8 24.14 48.15 34.34
CA ILE A 8 23.95 47.17 35.45
C ILE A 8 25.27 46.80 36.15
N LEU A 9 26.43 47.10 35.54
CA LEU A 9 27.76 46.74 36.08
C LEU A 9 28.32 47.70 37.15
N LYS A 10 27.58 48.74 37.57
CA LYS A 10 28.07 49.76 38.52
C LYS A 10 27.46 49.76 39.94
N ASN A 11 26.53 48.87 40.28
CA ASN A 11 25.87 48.92 41.60
C ASN A 11 26.15 47.71 42.51
N ARG A 12 26.84 47.95 43.64
CA ARG A 12 27.42 46.94 44.55
C ARG A 12 26.43 46.20 45.47
N ARG A 13 25.14 46.53 45.49
CA ARG A 13 24.14 45.91 46.39
C ARG A 13 23.18 44.90 45.74
N LEU A 14 23.34 44.56 44.47
CA LEU A 14 22.50 43.57 43.76
C LEU A 14 23.22 42.25 43.41
N ARG A 15 24.45 42.04 43.89
CA ARG A 15 25.21 40.78 43.69
C ARG A 15 24.68 39.57 44.46
N GLY A 16 23.78 39.77 45.44
CA GLY A 16 23.29 38.69 46.31
C GLY A 16 22.04 37.94 45.82
N LEU A 17 21.17 38.58 45.01
CA LEU A 17 19.88 37.97 44.63
C LEU A 17 19.79 37.46 43.19
N ALA A 18 20.69 37.86 42.28
CA ALA A 18 20.81 37.25 40.95
C ALA A 18 21.55 35.90 40.97
N PHE A 19 22.22 35.57 42.09
CA PHE A 19 22.99 34.33 42.24
C PHE A 19 22.14 33.13 42.69
N VAL A 20 20.92 33.36 43.21
CA VAL A 20 20.05 32.28 43.73
C VAL A 20 18.95 31.87 42.72
N SER A 21 18.55 32.75 41.79
CA SER A 21 17.55 32.42 40.76
C SER A 21 18.14 31.71 39.52
N MET A 22 19.43 31.88 39.23
CA MET A 22 20.11 31.15 38.15
C MET A 22 20.52 29.72 38.55
N LEU A 23 20.49 29.40 39.85
CA LEU A 23 20.87 28.10 40.42
C LEU A 23 19.67 27.15 40.65
N LEU A 24 18.42 27.62 40.51
CA LEU A 24 17.22 26.76 40.66
C LEU A 24 16.50 26.38 39.34
N SER A 25 16.88 26.93 38.18
CA SER A 25 16.33 26.51 36.87
C SER A 25 17.13 25.41 36.17
N PHE A 26 18.16 24.84 36.81
CA PHE A 26 18.97 23.74 36.26
C PHE A 26 18.73 22.37 36.91
N MET A 27 17.75 22.24 37.82
CA MET A 27 17.50 21.01 38.60
C MET A 27 16.20 20.27 38.24
N LEU A 28 15.55 20.57 37.12
CA LEU A 28 14.40 19.82 36.64
C LEU A 28 14.35 19.79 35.10
N PHE A 29 15.34 19.18 34.45
CA PHE A 29 15.21 18.54 33.12
C PHE A 29 16.51 17.80 32.78
N GLY A 30 16.43 16.47 32.62
CA GLY A 30 17.41 15.68 31.86
C GLY A 30 18.48 14.94 32.67
N CYS A 31 18.19 13.70 33.05
CA CYS A 31 19.21 12.65 33.00
C CYS A 31 19.69 12.53 31.55
N GLY A 32 20.87 13.08 31.25
CA GLY A 32 21.48 13.04 29.93
C GLY A 32 22.99 13.25 30.05
N GLN A 33 23.74 12.18 29.78
CA GLN A 33 25.17 12.10 29.42
C GLN A 33 26.10 13.21 29.91
N GLY A 34 27.04 12.86 30.80
CA GLY A 34 28.14 13.72 31.21
C GLY A 34 28.88 14.31 30.00
N GLN A 35 28.72 15.62 29.81
CA GLN A 35 29.60 16.41 28.95
C GLN A 35 30.98 16.40 29.60
N VAL A 36 31.91 15.69 28.96
CA VAL A 36 33.33 15.83 29.25
C VAL A 36 33.72 17.27 28.89
N VAL A 37 33.98 18.09 29.91
CA VAL A 37 34.60 19.41 29.72
C VAL A 37 36.00 19.17 29.15
N GLU A 38 36.33 19.82 28.02
CA GLU A 38 37.69 19.76 27.46
C GLU A 38 38.72 20.17 28.53
N PRO A 39 39.88 19.50 28.62
CA PRO A 39 40.92 19.90 29.57
C PRO A 39 41.45 21.28 29.18
N SER A 40 41.17 22.28 30.03
CA SER A 40 41.70 23.63 29.90
C SER A 40 42.79 23.86 30.94
N ILE A 41 43.83 24.61 30.60
CA ILE A 41 44.80 25.07 31.59
C ILE A 41 44.50 26.50 31.98
N LEU A 42 44.54 26.78 33.28
CA LEU A 42 44.53 28.14 33.79
C LEU A 42 45.94 28.50 34.21
N ILE A 43 46.44 29.60 33.67
CA ILE A 43 47.75 30.15 34.02
C ILE A 43 47.53 31.47 34.74
N ASN A 44 48.23 31.65 35.86
CA ASN A 44 48.22 32.92 36.58
C ASN A 44 49.16 33.94 35.91
N LEU A 45 48.85 34.33 34.67
CA LEU A 45 49.53 35.38 33.92
C LEU A 45 48.49 36.14 33.08
N SER A 46 48.52 37.48 33.13
CA SER A 46 47.53 38.31 32.43
C SER A 46 47.74 38.38 30.91
N GLU A 47 48.96 38.16 30.39
CA GLU A 47 49.32 38.41 28.98
C GLU A 47 50.11 37.26 28.29
N HIS A 48 50.13 36.05 28.85
CA HIS A 48 50.95 34.93 28.31
C HIS A 48 52.44 35.31 28.07
N SER A 49 52.93 36.24 28.88
CA SER A 49 54.28 36.79 28.80
C SER A 49 54.87 36.93 30.20
N ILE A 50 56.19 36.71 30.31
CA ILE A 50 56.95 37.02 31.53
C ILE A 50 58.03 38.02 31.16
N HIS A 51 58.00 39.15 31.87
CA HIS A 51 58.96 40.23 31.73
C HIS A 51 59.88 40.30 32.94
N PHE A 52 61.19 40.17 32.71
CA PHE A 52 62.22 40.44 33.71
C PHE A 52 62.61 41.90 33.62
N LEU A 53 62.47 42.63 34.73
CA LEU A 53 62.65 44.08 34.81
C LEU A 53 63.96 44.46 35.51
N ARG A 54 64.54 43.55 36.30
CA ARG A 54 65.71 43.79 37.15
C ARG A 54 66.90 42.87 36.82
N CYS A 55 66.75 41.93 35.90
CA CYS A 55 67.82 41.03 35.47
C CYS A 55 68.95 41.80 34.75
N ARG A 56 70.16 41.79 35.34
CA ARG A 56 71.38 42.45 34.83
C ARG A 56 72.64 41.71 35.31
N PRO A 57 73.84 41.99 34.77
CA PRO A 57 75.08 41.35 35.24
C PRO A 57 75.23 41.41 36.76
N GLY A 58 75.46 40.24 37.38
CA GLY A 58 75.59 40.07 38.83
C GLY A 58 74.29 40.15 39.66
N HIS A 59 73.12 40.39 39.03
CA HIS A 59 71.83 40.48 39.72
C HIS A 59 70.78 39.60 39.00
N PRO A 60 70.71 38.30 39.33
CA PRO A 60 69.71 37.41 38.76
C PRO A 60 68.31 37.78 39.26
N GLU A 61 67.30 37.60 38.41
CA GLU A 61 65.89 37.74 38.76
C GLU A 61 65.17 36.43 38.46
N SER A 62 64.32 35.98 39.38
CA SER A 62 63.48 34.79 39.18
C SER A 62 62.00 35.16 39.32
N LYS A 63 61.15 34.57 38.48
CA LYS A 63 59.71 34.71 38.51
C LYS A 63 59.05 33.35 38.45
N THR A 64 57.95 33.20 39.18
CA THR A 64 57.15 31.99 39.17
C THR A 64 55.80 32.21 38.50
N PHE A 65 55.27 31.15 37.89
CA PHE A 65 53.90 31.10 37.43
C PHE A 65 53.31 29.71 37.70
N ALA A 66 52.00 29.65 37.90
CA ALA A 66 51.29 28.42 38.19
C ALA A 66 50.51 27.95 36.96
N ILE A 67 50.58 26.66 36.67
CA ILE A 67 49.69 25.98 35.73
C ILE A 67 48.72 25.13 36.55
N ARG A 68 47.41 25.35 36.35
CA ARG A 68 46.35 24.56 36.96
C ARG A 68 45.59 23.78 35.90
N ALA A 69 45.37 22.49 36.14
CA ALA A 69 44.47 21.69 35.32
C ALA A 69 43.01 22.01 35.66
N ASN A 70 42.27 22.55 34.69
CA ASN A 70 40.85 22.88 34.79
C ASN A 70 40.07 21.95 33.84
N GLY A 71 39.68 20.78 34.35
CA GLY A 71 38.96 19.73 33.63
C GLY A 71 38.98 18.39 34.39
N ASP A 72 38.13 17.45 34.00
CA ASP A 72 37.96 16.14 34.67
C ASP A 72 39.03 15.09 34.27
N ARG A 73 40.03 15.48 33.48
CA ARG A 73 41.08 14.59 32.93
C ARG A 73 42.47 15.08 33.36
N THR A 74 43.41 14.14 33.48
CA THR A 74 44.81 14.42 33.83
C THR A 74 45.55 15.09 32.65
N ILE A 75 46.39 16.08 32.93
CA ILE A 75 47.24 16.76 31.94
C ILE A 75 48.70 16.36 32.14
N ASP A 76 49.33 15.78 31.12
CA ASP A 76 50.73 15.36 31.18
C ASP A 76 51.66 16.44 30.64
N ILE A 77 52.59 16.89 31.47
CA ILE A 77 53.67 17.81 31.09
C ILE A 77 54.91 16.96 30.81
N GLN A 78 55.27 16.81 29.54
CA GLN A 78 56.36 15.92 29.12
C GLN A 78 57.72 16.60 29.11
N SER A 79 57.78 17.84 28.60
CA SER A 79 59.04 18.58 28.46
C SER A 79 58.79 20.08 28.39
N ALA A 80 59.74 20.87 28.87
CA ALA A 80 59.81 22.30 28.56
C ALA A 80 61.15 22.59 27.88
N LYS A 81 61.17 23.55 26.94
CA LYS A 81 62.41 24.01 26.31
C LYS A 81 62.32 25.51 26.06
N ILE A 82 63.40 26.23 26.37
CA ILE A 82 63.54 27.63 25.96
C ILE A 82 64.12 27.66 24.55
N ILE A 83 63.46 28.41 23.67
CA ILE A 83 63.93 28.76 22.34
C ILE A 83 64.35 30.22 22.39
N HIS A 84 65.64 30.47 22.25
CA HIS A 84 66.18 31.83 22.25
C HIS A 84 65.96 32.48 20.88
N SER A 85 65.58 33.75 20.86
CA SER A 85 65.37 34.50 19.62
C SER A 85 66.68 34.85 18.89
N PHE A 86 67.85 34.56 19.48
CA PHE A 86 69.18 34.87 18.94
C PHE A 86 70.11 33.63 19.00
N PRO A 87 70.66 33.14 17.87
CA PRO A 87 71.48 31.92 17.84
C PRO A 87 72.91 32.07 18.39
N THR A 88 73.37 33.30 18.68
CA THR A 88 74.78 33.59 19.01
C THR A 88 75.08 33.73 20.50
N ALA A 89 74.10 33.58 21.40
CA ALA A 89 74.37 33.52 22.83
C ALA A 89 74.77 32.09 23.22
N LYS A 90 76.08 31.83 23.34
CA LYS A 90 76.61 30.62 24.00
C LYS A 90 76.40 30.64 25.53
N GLU A 91 75.82 31.70 26.08
CA GLU A 91 75.53 31.87 27.49
C GLU A 91 74.00 31.88 27.70
N GLU A 92 73.49 30.92 28.46
CA GLU A 92 72.04 30.70 28.68
C GLU A 92 71.44 31.82 29.56
N VAL A 93 70.98 32.91 28.92
CA VAL A 93 70.43 34.09 29.62
C VAL A 93 69.17 33.78 30.44
N PHE A 94 68.37 32.82 29.98
CA PHE A 94 67.17 32.37 30.68
C PHE A 94 67.35 30.92 31.11
N SER A 95 67.06 30.63 32.37
CA SER A 95 67.02 29.30 32.92
C SER A 95 65.62 29.01 33.46
N TYR A 96 65.30 27.74 33.64
CA TYR A 96 64.03 27.33 34.23
C TYR A 96 64.27 26.15 35.17
N GLN A 97 63.57 26.17 36.30
CA GLN A 97 63.47 25.04 37.21
C GLN A 97 62.09 24.42 37.07
N LEU A 98 62.08 23.15 36.71
CA LEU A 98 60.87 22.34 36.58
C LEU A 98 60.55 21.65 37.92
N PRO A 99 59.27 21.45 38.25
CA PRO A 99 58.89 20.27 39.04
C PRO A 99 59.37 19.01 38.31
N THR A 100 59.67 17.91 39.02
CA THR A 100 60.16 16.66 38.40
C THR A 100 59.29 16.25 37.20
N LEU A 101 59.84 16.34 36.00
CA LEU A 101 59.17 15.94 34.76
C LEU A 101 59.61 14.53 34.35
N PRO A 102 58.74 13.74 33.68
CA PRO A 102 57.35 14.06 33.36
C PRO A 102 56.44 14.10 34.61
N THR A 103 55.45 15.00 34.62
CA THR A 103 54.44 15.11 35.70
C THR A 103 53.05 15.14 35.10
N SER A 104 52.11 14.45 35.77
CA SER A 104 50.69 14.44 35.43
C SER A 104 49.91 15.25 36.46
N LEU A 105 49.06 16.17 36.00
CA LEU A 105 48.20 16.98 36.88
C LEU A 105 46.76 16.48 36.83
N ALA A 106 46.23 16.00 37.94
CA ALA A 106 44.83 15.64 38.09
C ALA A 106 43.94 16.89 38.21
N LYS A 107 42.60 16.68 38.23
CA LYS A 107 41.61 17.76 38.28
C LYS A 107 41.90 18.73 39.43
N ASN A 108 42.00 20.03 39.11
CA ASN A 108 42.28 21.14 40.02
C ASN A 108 43.68 21.17 40.66
N GLU A 109 44.56 20.22 40.33
CA GLU A 109 45.96 20.26 40.77
C GLU A 109 46.71 21.41 40.10
N VAL A 110 47.65 21.96 40.85
CA VAL A 110 48.46 23.12 40.48
C VAL A 110 49.91 22.71 40.53
N THR A 111 50.67 23.06 39.50
CA THR A 111 52.13 22.99 39.55
C THR A 111 52.73 24.36 39.31
N ILE A 112 53.87 24.62 39.95
CA ILE A 112 54.54 25.93 39.93
C ILE A 112 55.83 25.79 39.13
N PHE A 113 55.97 26.65 38.12
CA PHE A 113 57.18 26.80 37.33
C PHE A 113 57.97 28.01 37.81
N SER A 114 59.29 27.88 37.90
CA SER A 114 60.19 29.00 38.15
C SER A 114 61.05 29.25 36.92
N ILE A 115 61.05 30.48 36.41
CA ILE A 115 61.95 30.92 35.34
C ILE A 115 62.92 31.92 35.94
N GLY A 116 64.21 31.64 35.78
CA GLY A 116 65.30 32.52 36.15
C GLY A 116 65.84 33.27 34.94
N CYS A 117 66.39 34.44 35.20
CA CYS A 117 67.22 35.15 34.26
C CYS A 117 68.57 35.47 34.91
N ALA A 118 69.65 35.21 34.18
CA ALA A 118 71.02 35.59 34.54
C ALA A 118 71.72 36.11 33.27
N SER A 119 71.69 37.44 33.08
CA SER A 119 72.31 38.06 31.89
C SER A 119 73.78 38.38 32.15
N PRO A 120 74.72 37.88 31.34
CA PRO A 120 76.16 38.22 31.44
C PRO A 120 76.50 39.57 30.79
N LEU A 121 75.62 40.11 29.92
CA LEU A 121 75.82 41.37 29.18
C LEU A 121 74.63 42.33 29.38
N GLU A 122 74.81 43.61 29.03
CA GLU A 122 73.78 44.65 29.11
C GLU A 122 72.82 44.73 27.89
N ASP A 123 72.62 43.63 27.18
CA ASP A 123 71.80 43.59 25.94
C ASP A 123 70.33 43.21 26.15
N LEU A 124 69.51 43.48 25.12
CA LEU A 124 68.10 43.08 25.05
C LEU A 124 68.00 41.62 24.59
N TYR A 125 67.55 40.74 25.48
CA TYR A 125 67.31 39.33 25.17
C TYR A 125 65.82 39.01 25.17
N GLU A 126 65.36 38.36 24.11
CA GLU A 126 64.04 37.76 24.01
C GLU A 126 64.16 36.26 23.74
N GLY A 127 63.20 35.50 24.28
CA GLY A 127 63.08 34.08 24.08
C GLY A 127 61.63 33.61 24.22
N GLN A 128 61.40 32.35 23.91
CA GLN A 128 60.11 31.70 24.03
C GLN A 128 60.28 30.41 24.83
N LEU A 129 59.56 30.29 25.95
CA LEU A 129 59.44 29.01 26.63
C LEU A 129 58.33 28.21 25.97
N GLN A 130 58.69 27.10 25.35
CA GLN A 130 57.74 26.12 24.85
C GLN A 130 57.56 25.01 25.88
N ILE A 131 56.32 24.83 26.33
CA ILE A 131 55.92 23.74 27.20
C ILE A 131 55.12 22.76 26.35
N LYS A 132 55.63 21.54 26.24
CA LYS A 132 54.94 20.47 25.51
C LYS A 132 53.95 19.79 26.45
N LEU A 133 52.69 20.08 26.23
CA LEU A 133 51.57 19.46 26.92
C LEU A 133 51.06 18.31 26.06
N VAL A 134 50.86 17.14 26.67
CA VAL A 134 50.20 16.01 26.02
C VAL A 134 48.90 15.77 26.76
N ASP A 135 47.81 16.16 26.12
CA ASP A 135 46.52 15.54 26.42
C ASP A 135 46.52 14.18 25.74
N TRP A 136 46.07 13.13 26.44
CA TRP A 136 45.90 11.80 25.88
C TRP A 136 44.98 11.79 24.64
N SER A 137 44.20 12.86 24.42
CA SER A 137 43.36 13.07 23.26
C SER A 137 44.06 13.66 22.01
N ILE A 138 45.30 14.16 22.12
CA ILE A 138 46.05 14.80 21.02
C ILE A 138 47.48 14.22 20.90
N LYS A 139 47.70 13.26 19.99
CA LYS A 139 49.08 12.92 19.57
C LYS A 139 49.68 14.12 18.81
N GLY A 140 50.77 14.67 19.35
CA GLY A 140 51.48 15.82 18.77
C GLY A 140 51.29 17.14 19.51
N GLY A 141 50.60 17.14 20.66
CA GLY A 141 50.44 18.24 21.63
C GLY A 141 50.96 19.60 21.19
N ARG A 142 50.05 20.55 20.89
CA ARG A 142 50.45 21.92 20.52
C ARG A 142 51.37 22.46 21.62
N PRO A 143 52.62 22.86 21.33
CA PRO A 143 53.46 23.48 22.34
C PRO A 143 52.73 24.73 22.81
N PHE A 144 52.46 24.79 24.12
CA PHE A 144 52.03 26.02 24.73
C PHE A 144 53.26 26.93 24.81
N THR A 145 53.22 28.05 24.10
CA THR A 145 54.37 28.96 24.01
C THR A 145 54.11 30.18 24.87
N LEU A 146 55.01 30.42 25.82
CA LEU A 146 55.03 31.63 26.62
C LEU A 146 56.18 32.52 26.16
N ARG A 147 55.92 33.81 25.89
CA ARG A 147 56.99 34.76 25.56
C ARG A 147 57.75 35.16 26.82
N ILE A 148 59.08 35.09 26.77
CA ILE A 148 59.95 35.58 27.84
C ILE A 148 60.80 36.70 27.27
N ALA A 149 60.77 37.87 27.89
CA ALA A 149 61.56 38.99 27.42
C ALA A 149 62.19 39.75 28.59
N LEU A 150 63.43 40.18 28.41
CA LEU A 150 64.01 41.24 29.21
C LEU A 150 63.34 42.55 28.78
N LYS A 151 62.42 43.08 29.59
CA LYS A 151 61.80 44.37 29.29
C LYS A 151 62.60 45.45 30.00
N ARG A 152 63.63 45.99 29.33
CA ARG A 152 64.18 47.29 29.74
C ARG A 152 63.31 48.42 29.15
N PRO A 153 63.16 49.55 29.86
CA PRO A 153 62.80 50.80 29.19
C PRO A 153 63.82 51.03 28.08
N ALA A 154 63.38 51.36 26.86
CA ALA A 154 64.20 51.46 25.65
C ALA A 154 65.54 52.20 25.91
N LEU A 155 66.61 51.44 26.12
CA LEU A 155 67.97 51.95 26.01
C LEU A 155 68.24 52.01 24.52
N THR A 156 68.26 53.22 23.99
CA THR A 156 68.62 53.53 22.61
C THR A 156 70.05 53.05 22.38
N LEU A 157 70.25 51.94 21.66
CA LEU A 157 71.59 51.54 21.24
C LEU A 157 72.13 52.62 20.28
N PRO A 158 73.26 53.28 20.60
CA PRO A 158 73.80 54.32 19.75
C PRO A 158 74.13 53.77 18.35
N GLY A 159 73.67 54.46 17.31
CA GLY A 159 73.81 54.15 15.90
C GLY A 159 72.71 53.26 15.32
N LEU A 160 71.70 52.84 16.11
CA LEU A 160 70.60 51.97 15.66
C LEU A 160 69.22 52.66 15.79
N PRO A 161 68.52 52.92 14.68
CA PRO A 161 67.15 53.42 14.71
C PRO A 161 66.17 52.40 15.31
N LEU A 162 65.22 52.85 16.14
CA LEU A 162 64.13 51.97 16.59
C LEU A 162 63.17 51.70 15.44
N TYR A 163 62.76 50.46 15.25
CA TYR A 163 61.72 50.13 14.28
C TYR A 163 60.37 49.90 14.95
N ARG A 164 59.29 50.25 14.25
CA ARG A 164 57.93 49.88 14.60
C ARG A 164 57.18 49.52 13.33
N CYS A 165 56.47 48.39 13.34
CA CYS A 165 55.59 47.97 12.26
C CYS A 165 54.13 48.05 12.70
N GLU A 166 53.21 48.26 11.74
CA GLU A 166 51.77 48.26 12.00
C GLU A 166 51.26 46.89 12.48
N GLN A 167 51.89 45.82 12.02
CA GLN A 167 51.63 44.43 12.41
C GLN A 167 52.97 43.70 12.59
N SER A 168 52.97 42.58 13.32
CA SER A 168 54.20 41.82 13.53
C SER A 168 54.70 41.22 12.20
N PRO A 169 55.90 41.60 11.72
CA PRO A 169 56.44 41.05 10.48
C PRO A 169 56.74 39.55 10.56
N GLU A 170 56.81 39.01 11.79
CA GLU A 170 56.96 37.58 12.07
C GLU A 170 55.77 36.73 11.62
N THR A 171 54.67 37.34 11.16
CA THR A 171 53.53 36.61 10.59
C THR A 171 52.75 37.50 9.62
N PHE A 172 53.06 37.38 8.32
CA PHE A 172 52.23 37.93 7.25
C PHE A 172 50.85 37.27 7.20
N GLY A 173 50.66 36.09 7.79
CA GLY A 173 49.42 35.31 7.71
C GLY A 173 49.22 34.61 6.36
N PRO A 174 48.11 33.86 6.19
CA PRO A 174 47.84 33.12 4.97
C PRO A 174 47.52 34.06 3.80
N LEU A 175 48.09 33.76 2.62
CA LEU A 175 47.88 34.51 1.39
C LEU A 175 47.88 33.60 0.14
N SER A 176 46.94 33.84 -0.76
CA SER A 176 46.82 33.14 -2.05
C SER A 176 48.06 33.27 -2.93
N ALA A 177 48.43 32.18 -3.63
CA ALA A 177 49.51 32.23 -4.62
C ALA A 177 49.24 33.33 -5.68
N GLY A 178 50.25 34.14 -5.99
CA GLY A 178 50.16 35.25 -6.94
C GLY A 178 49.49 36.51 -6.38
N LYS A 179 49.13 36.56 -5.09
CA LYS A 179 48.76 37.78 -4.38
C LYS A 179 49.94 38.31 -3.57
N GLN A 180 49.84 39.57 -3.14
CA GLN A 180 50.86 40.24 -2.31
C GLN A 180 50.23 40.84 -1.05
N ARG A 181 50.99 40.86 0.05
CA ARG A 181 50.63 41.56 1.28
C ARG A 181 51.83 42.36 1.77
N ALA A 182 51.61 43.63 2.11
CA ALA A 182 52.62 44.53 2.64
C ALA A 182 52.38 44.79 4.13
N ILE A 183 53.44 44.83 4.91
CA ILE A 183 53.44 45.34 6.29
C ILE A 183 54.25 46.63 6.29
N SER A 184 53.60 47.73 6.66
CA SER A 184 54.27 49.03 6.79
C SER A 184 55.04 49.11 8.09
N CYS A 185 56.28 49.56 7.99
CA CYS A 185 57.20 49.74 9.10
C CYS A 185 57.89 51.11 9.03
N ILE A 186 58.36 51.59 10.17
CA ILE A 186 59.05 52.87 10.28
C ILE A 186 60.29 52.68 11.14
N PHE A 187 61.45 53.08 10.63
CA PHE A 187 62.64 53.34 11.45
C PHE A 187 62.56 54.76 12.01
N HIS A 188 62.79 54.92 13.30
CA HIS A 188 62.85 56.19 14.01
C HIS A 188 64.28 56.39 14.51
N ASN A 189 64.99 57.32 13.90
CA ASN A 189 66.30 57.72 14.38
C ASN A 189 66.11 58.51 15.68
N GLN A 190 66.57 57.96 16.80
CA GLN A 190 66.48 58.59 18.11
C GLN A 190 67.72 59.41 18.47
N GLU A 191 68.71 59.48 17.59
CA GLU A 191 69.91 60.28 17.81
C GLU A 191 69.70 61.73 17.37
N ASP A 192 70.52 62.61 17.94
CA ASP A 192 70.65 64.00 17.50
C ASP A 192 71.59 64.14 16.28
N ARG A 193 71.99 63.02 15.67
CA ARG A 193 72.83 62.94 14.47
C ARG A 193 72.21 62.03 13.42
N PRO A 194 72.49 62.24 12.13
CA PRO A 194 71.98 61.38 11.06
C PRO A 194 72.59 59.97 11.10
N VAL A 195 71.78 58.96 10.78
CA VAL A 195 72.21 57.56 10.61
C VAL A 195 71.92 57.13 9.17
N GLN A 196 72.87 56.46 8.52
CA GLN A 196 72.70 55.95 7.16
C GLN A 196 72.38 54.46 7.16
N LEU A 197 71.29 54.06 6.52
CA LEU A 197 71.05 52.67 6.14
C LEU A 197 71.84 52.41 4.85
N VAL A 198 72.84 51.53 4.91
CA VAL A 198 73.80 51.31 3.83
C VAL A 198 73.62 49.98 3.10
N ASN A 199 73.06 48.97 3.78
CA ASN A 199 72.82 47.66 3.15
C ASN A 199 71.59 46.99 3.76
N VAL A 200 70.84 46.26 2.92
CA VAL A 200 69.71 45.44 3.32
C VAL A 200 69.80 44.11 2.60
N THR A 201 69.81 43.00 3.35
CA THR A 201 69.92 41.64 2.80
C THR A 201 68.86 40.71 3.38
N LEU A 202 68.37 39.76 2.57
CA LEU A 202 67.44 38.72 2.98
C LEU A 202 68.15 37.37 3.05
N THR A 203 68.05 36.72 4.21
CA THR A 203 68.42 35.30 4.38
C THR A 203 67.15 34.45 4.41
N SER A 204 66.94 33.61 3.39
CA SER A 204 65.80 32.69 3.27
C SER A 204 66.13 31.62 2.22
N GLU A 205 65.61 30.40 2.40
CA GLU A 205 65.60 29.37 1.33
C GLU A 205 64.66 29.74 0.18
N GLN A 206 63.68 30.61 0.42
CA GLN A 206 62.63 30.99 -0.52
C GLN A 206 62.67 32.50 -0.80
N LYS A 207 63.83 33.04 -1.17
CA LYS A 207 64.06 34.50 -1.35
C LYS A 207 62.99 35.19 -2.19
N ASN A 208 62.49 34.55 -3.24
CA ASN A 208 61.48 35.11 -4.15
C ASN A 208 60.11 35.36 -3.49
N ALA A 209 59.87 34.81 -2.30
CA ALA A 209 58.61 35.02 -1.58
C ALA A 209 58.58 36.34 -0.80
N PHE A 210 59.73 36.96 -0.51
CA PHE A 210 59.80 38.20 0.27
C PHE A 210 60.52 39.28 -0.52
N SER A 211 59.97 40.49 -0.50
CA SER A 211 60.68 41.68 -0.99
C SER A 211 60.50 42.82 0.00
N ILE A 212 61.28 43.88 -0.21
CA ILE A 212 61.23 45.09 0.60
C ILE A 212 61.11 46.30 -0.32
N GLN A 213 60.24 47.23 0.03
CA GLN A 213 60.12 48.53 -0.61
C GLN A 213 60.73 49.58 0.32
N LEU A 214 61.85 50.15 -0.11
CA LEU A 214 62.60 51.18 0.60
C LEU A 214 63.17 52.20 -0.40
N PRO A 215 63.56 53.42 0.03
CA PRO A 215 64.34 54.33 -0.81
C PRO A 215 65.69 53.72 -1.24
N PHE A 216 66.28 54.26 -2.30
CA PHE A 216 67.58 53.79 -2.80
C PHE A 216 68.66 53.89 -1.72
N LEU A 217 69.46 52.83 -1.60
CA LEU A 217 70.57 52.76 -0.65
C LEU A 217 71.85 53.38 -1.26
N PRO A 218 72.68 54.06 -0.44
CA PRO A 218 72.48 54.35 0.98
C PRO A 218 71.44 55.46 1.21
N VAL A 219 70.60 55.32 2.24
CA VAL A 219 69.61 56.34 2.63
C VAL A 219 69.94 56.92 4.00
N THR A 220 69.96 58.24 4.10
CA THR A 220 70.22 58.94 5.37
C THR A 220 68.91 59.21 6.11
N ILE A 221 68.82 58.79 7.36
CA ILE A 221 67.73 59.12 8.28
C ILE A 221 68.20 60.30 9.14
N PRO A 222 67.67 61.52 8.96
CA PRO A 222 68.09 62.68 9.73
C PRO A 222 67.89 62.47 11.24
N ALA A 223 68.55 63.31 12.04
CA ALA A 223 68.35 63.34 13.49
C ALA A 223 66.85 63.46 13.82
N ARG A 224 66.40 62.72 14.84
CA ARG A 224 65.00 62.72 15.34
C ARG A 224 63.92 62.50 14.26
N SER A 225 64.28 61.90 13.12
CA SER A 225 63.40 61.72 11.96
C SER A 225 63.02 60.26 11.73
N LYS A 226 62.06 60.05 10.84
CA LYS A 226 61.48 58.74 10.53
C LYS A 226 61.73 58.34 9.08
N LEU A 227 62.03 57.07 8.84
CA LEU A 227 62.13 56.45 7.52
C LEU A 227 61.08 55.35 7.39
N PRO A 228 60.03 55.54 6.58
CA PRO A 228 59.07 54.48 6.28
C PRO A 228 59.67 53.45 5.31
N PHE A 229 59.31 52.18 5.49
CA PHE A 229 59.59 51.09 4.55
C PHE A 229 58.46 50.06 4.61
N GLN A 230 58.31 49.24 3.58
CA GLN A 230 57.34 48.15 3.57
C GLN A 230 58.03 46.81 3.34
N LEU A 231 57.67 45.82 4.15
CA LEU A 231 58.03 44.42 3.92
C LEU A 231 56.89 43.76 3.16
N LEU A 232 57.16 43.04 2.08
CA LEU A 232 56.15 42.43 1.23
C LEU A 232 56.32 40.91 1.15
N PHE A 233 55.19 40.19 1.14
CA PHE A 233 55.11 38.74 0.98
C PHE A 233 54.30 38.35 -0.26
N HIS A 234 54.88 37.50 -1.11
CA HIS A 234 54.36 37.08 -2.43
C HIS A 234 54.51 35.55 -2.61
N PRO A 235 53.59 34.74 -2.09
CA PRO A 235 53.67 33.29 -2.28
C PRO A 235 53.43 32.91 -3.74
N TYR A 236 54.16 31.90 -4.24
CA TYR A 236 54.05 31.39 -5.61
C TYR A 236 53.64 29.91 -5.67
N LYS A 237 53.18 29.47 -6.85
CA LYS A 237 52.77 28.06 -7.07
C LYS A 237 53.99 27.13 -6.98
N ASN A 238 53.77 25.87 -6.59
CA ASN A 238 54.79 24.81 -6.49
C ASN A 238 55.89 25.00 -5.42
N ALA A 239 55.73 25.94 -4.49
CA ALA A 239 56.58 26.07 -3.31
C ALA A 239 55.92 25.49 -2.04
N SER A 240 56.73 25.36 -0.98
CA SER A 240 56.30 24.99 0.37
C SER A 240 55.11 25.82 0.85
N VAL A 241 54.35 25.29 1.81
CA VAL A 241 53.20 26.00 2.39
C VAL A 241 53.65 27.12 3.35
N GLN A 242 54.78 26.92 4.04
CA GLN A 242 55.39 27.87 4.97
C GLN A 242 56.62 28.54 4.37
N PHE A 243 56.75 29.84 4.62
CA PHE A 243 57.85 30.67 4.15
C PHE A 243 58.48 31.41 5.32
N ASN A 244 59.80 31.32 5.47
CA ASN A 244 60.53 31.98 6.55
C ASN A 244 61.72 32.74 5.99
N GLY A 245 62.05 33.89 6.58
CA GLY A 245 63.23 34.65 6.23
C GLY A 245 63.64 35.65 7.31
N THR A 246 64.83 36.20 7.16
CA THR A 246 65.35 37.25 8.03
C THR A 246 65.91 38.38 7.19
N TRP A 247 65.33 39.58 7.34
CA TRP A 247 65.91 40.80 6.80
C TRP A 247 66.97 41.33 7.74
N GLN A 248 68.15 41.64 7.21
CA GLN A 248 69.27 42.24 7.92
C GLN A 248 69.52 43.64 7.36
N PHE A 249 69.42 44.64 8.22
CA PHE A 249 69.63 46.06 7.94
C PHE A 249 70.97 46.49 8.54
N VAL A 250 71.84 47.10 7.75
CA VAL A 250 73.15 47.58 8.18
C VAL A 250 73.14 49.09 8.18
N PHE A 251 73.38 49.68 9.34
CA PHE A 251 73.41 51.11 9.59
C PHE A 251 74.84 51.59 9.90
N ASN A 252 75.17 52.78 9.41
CA ASN A 252 76.41 53.49 9.73
C ASN A 252 76.05 54.84 10.38
N SER A 253 76.71 55.17 11.48
CA SER A 253 76.76 56.53 12.02
C SER A 253 78.21 56.98 12.20
N ALA A 254 78.43 58.27 12.36
CA ALA A 254 79.78 58.84 12.53
C ALA A 254 80.54 58.26 13.74
N SER A 255 79.83 57.76 14.75
CA SER A 255 80.39 57.18 15.97
C SER A 255 80.33 55.65 16.02
N HIS A 256 79.49 55.02 15.20
CA HIS A 256 79.25 53.57 15.23
C HIS A 256 79.12 53.00 13.80
N PRO A 257 80.24 52.63 13.16
CA PRO A 257 80.19 52.00 11.85
C PRO A 257 79.60 50.58 11.96
N ARG A 258 78.80 50.21 10.96
CA ARG A 258 78.33 48.86 10.67
C ARG A 258 77.51 48.21 11.80
N ARG A 259 76.56 48.96 12.35
CA ARG A 259 75.55 48.42 13.26
C ARG A 259 74.51 47.61 12.50
N GLU A 260 74.08 46.49 13.05
CA GLU A 260 73.13 45.59 12.39
C GLU A 260 71.83 45.48 13.17
N GLN A 261 70.72 45.41 12.43
CA GLN A 261 69.40 45.14 12.96
C GLN A 261 68.71 44.08 12.12
N ARG A 262 68.06 43.11 12.76
CA ARG A 262 67.40 42.00 12.06
C ARG A 262 65.91 42.01 12.30
N ILE A 263 65.13 41.73 11.27
CA ILE A 263 63.68 41.58 11.33
C ILE A 263 63.33 40.20 10.75
N LEU A 264 62.74 39.35 11.59
CA LEU A 264 62.21 38.05 11.18
C LEU A 264 60.92 38.24 10.38
N VAL A 265 60.77 37.48 9.30
CA VAL A 265 59.56 37.42 8.48
C VAL A 265 59.09 35.98 8.30
N SER A 266 57.79 35.76 8.47
CA SER A 266 57.17 34.49 8.09
C SER A 266 55.85 34.72 7.36
N GLY A 267 55.52 33.83 6.42
CA GLY A 267 54.28 33.89 5.66
C GLY A 267 53.79 32.49 5.28
N GLN A 268 52.48 32.34 5.08
CA GLN A 268 51.89 31.07 4.70
C GLN A 268 51.15 31.21 3.36
N ARG A 269 51.36 30.27 2.45
CA ARG A 269 50.56 30.20 1.21
C ARG A 269 49.23 29.53 1.49
N GLU A 270 48.16 30.13 0.99
CA GLU A 270 46.85 29.51 1.00
C GLU A 270 46.78 28.35 0.01
N VAL A 271 46.35 27.19 0.50
CA VAL A 271 46.12 25.98 -0.30
C VAL A 271 44.70 25.49 -0.02
N ALA A 272 43.98 25.07 -1.05
CA ALA A 272 42.79 24.22 -0.89
C ALA A 272 43.27 22.79 -1.15
N ASP A 273 43.25 21.95 -0.12
CA ASP A 273 43.73 20.57 -0.17
C ASP A 273 42.72 19.67 0.53
N VAL A 274 42.72 18.39 0.15
CA VAL A 274 41.77 17.41 0.64
C VAL A 274 42.49 16.14 1.06
N ARG A 275 42.11 15.62 2.23
CA ARG A 275 42.50 14.28 2.69
C ARG A 275 41.29 13.36 2.67
N ALA A 276 41.50 12.12 2.25
CA ALA A 276 40.53 11.04 2.40
C ALA A 276 41.00 10.10 3.52
N ILE A 277 40.16 9.87 4.52
CA ILE A 277 40.51 9.06 5.70
C ILE A 277 39.41 8.01 5.90
N GLY A 278 39.76 6.73 5.90
CA GLY A 278 38.80 5.63 6.03
C GLY A 278 38.16 5.56 7.42
N LEU A 279 36.84 5.33 7.46
CA LEU A 279 36.11 5.05 8.71
C LEU A 279 36.12 3.55 8.97
N TYR A 280 37.26 3.05 9.45
CA TYR A 280 37.46 1.64 9.81
C TYR A 280 36.91 1.32 11.21
N GLY A 281 36.97 0.04 11.62
CA GLY A 281 36.46 -0.42 12.90
C GLY A 281 37.04 0.34 14.10
N GLU A 282 36.24 0.44 15.16
CA GLU A 282 36.68 1.02 16.43
C GLU A 282 37.72 0.10 17.09
N CYS A 283 38.53 0.65 17.99
CA CYS A 283 39.59 -0.10 18.66
C CYS A 283 39.82 0.44 20.07
N GLN A 284 40.42 -0.39 20.92
CA GLN A 284 40.84 0.00 22.26
C GLN A 284 42.38 0.04 22.37
N SER A 285 43.08 -0.73 21.55
CA SER A 285 44.55 -0.84 21.55
C SER A 285 45.10 -1.13 20.15
N ASP A 286 46.41 -0.91 19.94
CA ASP A 286 47.09 -1.22 18.68
C ASP A 286 47.00 -2.72 18.29
N LYS A 287 46.82 -3.61 19.28
CA LYS A 287 46.64 -5.05 19.03
C LYS A 287 45.37 -5.34 18.24
N ASP A 288 44.33 -4.52 18.41
CA ASP A 288 43.07 -4.68 17.69
C ASP A 288 43.21 -4.39 16.19
N CYS A 289 44.27 -3.66 15.81
CA CYS A 289 44.54 -3.21 14.44
C CYS A 289 45.48 -4.11 13.65
N ALA A 290 46.25 -4.98 14.32
CA ALA A 290 47.24 -5.90 13.72
C ALA A 290 46.66 -6.80 12.61
N THR A 291 45.35 -6.98 12.65
CA THR A 291 44.54 -7.80 11.76
C THR A 291 44.11 -7.12 10.45
N TYR A 292 44.25 -5.80 10.37
CA TYR A 292 44.22 -5.06 9.10
C TYR A 292 45.62 -5.11 8.48
N SER A 293 46.62 -4.74 9.29
CA SER A 293 48.04 -4.83 9.01
C SER A 293 48.78 -4.62 10.34
N SER A 294 49.95 -5.23 10.49
CA SER A 294 50.82 -5.00 11.65
C SER A 294 51.30 -3.55 11.78
N SER A 295 51.22 -2.76 10.70
CA SER A 295 51.60 -1.34 10.68
C SER A 295 50.48 -0.37 11.12
N TRP A 296 49.25 -0.85 11.31
CA TRP A 296 48.12 0.00 11.69
C TRP A 296 48.06 0.18 13.20
N THR A 297 47.65 1.37 13.64
CA THR A 297 47.60 1.73 15.07
C THR A 297 46.22 2.27 15.43
N CYS A 298 45.86 2.12 16.70
CA CYS A 298 44.62 2.59 17.26
C CYS A 298 44.74 4.07 17.63
N ARG A 299 44.05 4.93 16.88
CA ARG A 299 44.19 6.39 17.00
C ARG A 299 42.84 7.08 16.89
N SER A 300 42.69 8.26 17.50
CA SER A 300 41.46 9.04 17.40
C SER A 300 41.26 9.51 15.95
N HIS A 301 40.11 9.19 15.37
CA HIS A 301 39.76 9.58 14.02
C HIS A 301 39.32 11.07 13.99
N PRO A 302 39.80 11.89 13.04
CA PRO A 302 39.61 13.35 13.07
C PRO A 302 38.15 13.81 12.93
N TYR A 303 37.28 12.97 12.37
CA TYR A 303 35.85 13.28 12.15
C TYR A 303 34.96 13.07 13.38
N ASP A 304 35.00 11.87 13.99
CA ASP A 304 34.08 11.49 15.07
C ASP A 304 34.76 11.39 16.44
N ARG A 305 36.07 11.68 16.49
CA ARG A 305 36.92 11.61 17.68
C ARG A 305 37.00 10.24 18.34
N ARG A 306 36.47 9.18 17.72
CA ARG A 306 36.51 7.81 18.25
C ARG A 306 37.84 7.15 17.92
N LEU A 307 38.30 6.25 18.79
CA LEU A 307 39.47 5.42 18.53
C LEU A 307 39.14 4.43 17.41
N ARG A 308 39.87 4.51 16.30
CA ARG A 308 39.71 3.64 15.14
C ARG A 308 41.06 3.11 14.67
N CYS A 309 41.05 1.95 14.04
CA CYS A 309 42.25 1.41 13.43
C CYS A 309 42.61 2.20 12.18
N LEU A 310 43.78 2.86 12.18
CA LEU A 310 44.22 3.69 11.08
C LEU A 310 45.59 3.25 10.57
N PRO A 311 45.82 3.30 9.25
CA PRO A 311 47.15 3.09 8.67
C PRO A 311 48.13 4.17 9.15
N PRO A 312 49.45 4.00 8.94
CA PRO A 312 50.42 5.07 9.15
C PRO A 312 50.00 6.37 8.45
N GLU A 313 50.31 7.53 9.03
CA GLU A 313 49.87 8.83 8.50
C GLU A 313 50.32 9.13 7.06
N GLU A 314 51.44 8.52 6.64
CA GLU A 314 51.99 8.63 5.30
C GLU A 314 51.27 7.73 4.27
N ASP A 315 50.52 6.72 4.73
CA ASP A 315 49.71 5.88 3.87
C ASP A 315 48.35 6.54 3.58
N THR A 316 48.25 7.14 2.40
CA THR A 316 47.03 7.80 1.90
C THR A 316 46.06 6.84 1.23
N THR A 317 46.32 5.52 1.29
CA THR A 317 45.49 4.49 0.66
C THR A 317 44.16 4.34 1.38
N LEU A 318 43.05 4.36 0.61
CA LEU A 318 41.74 3.89 1.07
C LEU A 318 41.67 2.37 0.94
N TRP A 319 41.65 1.69 2.08
CA TRP A 319 41.65 0.24 2.17
C TRP A 319 40.23 -0.33 2.20
N LEU A 320 39.78 -0.90 1.08
CA LEU A 320 38.48 -1.54 0.97
C LEU A 320 38.44 -2.82 1.82
N PRO A 321 37.34 -3.07 2.56
CA PRO A 321 37.10 -4.37 3.17
C PRO A 321 37.21 -5.51 2.16
N TYR A 322 37.64 -6.68 2.62
CA TYR A 322 37.70 -7.87 1.77
C TYR A 322 36.29 -8.28 1.30
N LEU A 323 36.15 -8.63 0.02
CA LEU A 323 34.96 -9.25 -0.55
C LEU A 323 35.31 -10.51 -1.37
N PRO A 324 34.47 -11.56 -1.33
CA PRO A 324 34.54 -12.69 -2.26
C PRO A 324 34.20 -12.26 -3.70
N ILE A 325 34.56 -13.10 -4.67
CA ILE A 325 34.28 -12.84 -6.09
C ILE A 325 32.76 -12.91 -6.32
N GLY A 326 32.22 -11.94 -7.05
CA GLY A 326 30.80 -11.77 -7.35
C GLY A 326 30.03 -10.96 -6.31
N GLU A 327 30.59 -10.75 -5.11
CA GLU A 327 29.92 -10.08 -4.00
C GLU A 327 30.14 -8.56 -4.04
N GLN A 328 29.17 -7.84 -3.48
CA GLN A 328 29.14 -6.38 -3.37
C GLN A 328 29.18 -5.92 -1.91
N GLY A 329 29.76 -4.76 -1.67
CA GLY A 329 29.84 -4.15 -0.35
C GLY A 329 30.00 -2.64 -0.42
N ASP A 330 30.14 -2.02 0.75
CA ASP A 330 30.36 -0.58 0.89
C ASP A 330 31.54 -0.24 1.79
N ILE A 331 32.10 0.95 1.58
CA ILE A 331 33.10 1.59 2.44
C ILE A 331 32.60 2.97 2.82
N ARG A 332 32.91 3.38 4.05
CA ARG A 332 32.75 4.77 4.49
C ARG A 332 34.11 5.39 4.73
N PHE A 333 34.28 6.63 4.30
CA PHE A 333 35.48 7.42 4.52
C PHE A 333 35.08 8.90 4.66
N VAL A 334 36.00 9.72 5.13
CA VAL A 334 35.78 11.14 5.34
C VAL A 334 36.68 11.91 4.39
N LEU A 335 36.10 12.90 3.71
CA LEU A 335 36.85 13.94 3.03
C LEU A 335 37.00 15.12 3.98
N MET A 336 38.23 15.50 4.27
CA MET A 336 38.55 16.58 5.18
C MET A 336 39.34 17.65 4.42
N SER A 337 38.93 18.92 4.56
CA SER A 337 39.72 20.04 4.07
C SER A 337 40.97 20.19 4.93
N SER A 338 42.14 19.90 4.35
CA SER A 338 43.46 20.08 4.97
C SER A 338 44.11 21.41 4.61
N GLY A 339 43.43 22.19 3.76
CA GLY A 339 43.89 23.49 3.29
C GLY A 339 43.40 24.67 4.14
N SER A 340 44.06 25.81 4.00
CA SER A 340 43.65 27.07 4.65
C SER A 340 42.60 27.86 3.84
N LYS A 341 42.13 27.33 2.72
CA LYS A 341 41.06 27.89 1.88
C LYS A 341 39.83 27.00 1.86
N THR A 342 38.68 27.60 1.58
CA THR A 342 37.47 26.85 1.23
C THR A 342 37.74 25.97 0.02
N LEU A 343 37.58 24.67 0.24
CA LEU A 343 37.72 23.63 -0.75
C LEU A 343 36.37 23.44 -1.45
N HIS A 344 36.32 23.65 -2.76
CA HIS A 344 35.14 23.33 -3.56
C HIS A 344 35.38 22.02 -4.30
N ILE A 345 34.53 21.03 -4.06
CA ILE A 345 34.59 19.73 -4.72
C ILE A 345 33.52 19.67 -5.80
N SER A 346 33.96 19.53 -7.04
CA SER A 346 33.10 19.58 -8.24
C SER A 346 32.68 18.19 -8.72
N ARG A 347 33.61 17.21 -8.69
CA ARG A 347 33.38 15.87 -9.24
C ARG A 347 34.24 14.82 -8.53
N PHE A 348 33.70 13.61 -8.47
CA PHE A 348 34.41 12.39 -8.10
C PHE A 348 34.50 11.47 -9.32
N GLY A 349 35.59 10.72 -9.42
CA GLY A 349 35.77 9.69 -10.44
C GLY A 349 36.68 8.57 -9.94
N VAL A 350 36.67 7.44 -10.63
CA VAL A 350 37.58 6.32 -10.37
C VAL A 350 38.25 5.92 -11.67
N ASN A 351 39.50 5.44 -11.59
CA ASN A 351 40.27 5.10 -12.78
C ASN A 351 39.85 3.80 -13.46
N ALA A 352 40.26 3.62 -14.72
CA ALA A 352 39.85 2.46 -15.53
C ALA A 352 40.36 1.11 -14.99
N ALA A 353 41.38 1.12 -14.11
CA ALA A 353 41.84 -0.07 -13.37
C ALA A 353 40.84 -0.53 -12.30
N VAL A 354 39.80 0.27 -12.04
CA VAL A 354 38.65 -0.06 -11.18
C VAL A 354 37.36 -0.27 -12.00
N LYS A 355 37.45 -0.75 -13.25
CA LYS A 355 36.31 -1.14 -14.12
C LYS A 355 35.28 -2.09 -13.45
N ASP A 356 35.68 -2.73 -12.34
CA ASP A 356 34.85 -3.62 -11.54
C ASP A 356 34.11 -2.91 -10.38
N MET A 357 34.30 -1.60 -10.21
CA MET A 357 33.77 -0.79 -9.10
C MET A 357 32.80 0.30 -9.59
N THR A 358 31.52 0.16 -9.28
CA THR A 358 30.53 1.24 -9.39
C THR A 358 30.60 2.12 -8.16
N PHE A 359 31.35 3.21 -8.24
CA PHE A 359 31.51 4.15 -7.14
C PHE A 359 30.38 5.20 -7.15
N GLU A 360 29.25 4.86 -6.54
CA GLU A 360 28.19 5.82 -6.27
C GLU A 360 28.36 6.42 -4.89
N THR A 361 28.71 7.69 -4.84
CA THR A 361 28.81 8.45 -3.60
C THR A 361 27.46 9.05 -3.24
N SER A 362 26.94 8.73 -2.05
CA SER A 362 25.81 9.45 -1.47
C SER A 362 26.29 10.79 -0.89
N LEU A 363 26.53 11.77 -1.75
CA LEU A 363 26.90 13.12 -1.33
C LEU A 363 25.70 14.06 -1.41
N TYR A 364 25.37 14.69 -0.28
CA TYR A 364 24.38 15.75 -0.16
C TYR A 364 25.10 17.10 0.01
N PRO A 365 24.69 18.19 -0.65
CA PRO A 365 24.40 18.39 -2.09
C PRO A 365 25.66 18.77 -2.90
N ARG A 366 25.56 18.80 -4.24
CA ARG A 366 26.62 19.29 -5.15
C ARG A 366 26.29 20.71 -5.65
N PRO A 367 27.28 21.61 -5.80
CA PRO A 367 28.70 21.48 -5.44
C PRO A 367 28.93 21.55 -3.92
N LEU A 368 29.89 20.76 -3.42
CA LEU A 368 30.22 20.71 -2.00
C LEU A 368 31.34 21.72 -1.68
N ALA A 369 31.10 22.63 -0.76
CA ALA A 369 32.10 23.56 -0.22
C ALA A 369 32.46 23.17 1.21
N LEU A 370 33.75 22.93 1.48
CA LEU A 370 34.27 22.64 2.82
C LEU A 370 35.18 23.79 3.25
N SER A 371 34.82 24.47 4.34
CA SER A 371 35.72 25.39 5.03
C SER A 371 36.98 24.65 5.53
N PRO A 372 38.10 25.34 5.80
CA PRO A 372 39.28 24.74 6.44
C PRO A 372 38.91 23.88 7.66
N GLU A 373 39.53 22.70 7.80
CA GLU A 373 39.26 21.68 8.83
C GLU A 373 37.86 21.04 8.79
N GLN A 374 36.96 21.53 7.94
CA GLN A 374 35.65 20.93 7.77
C GLN A 374 35.78 19.58 7.08
N SER A 375 34.94 18.63 7.50
CA SER A 375 34.92 17.27 6.99
C SER A 375 33.51 16.83 6.61
N VAL A 376 33.43 15.93 5.64
CA VAL A 376 32.18 15.29 5.21
C VAL A 376 32.35 13.78 5.13
N PRO A 377 31.43 12.98 5.68
CA PRO A 377 31.43 11.54 5.47
C PRO A 377 30.94 11.20 4.05
N VAL A 378 31.55 10.19 3.45
CA VAL A 378 31.22 9.66 2.13
C VAL A 378 31.02 8.16 2.24
N LYS A 379 29.90 7.67 1.73
CA LYS A 379 29.65 6.25 1.53
C LYS A 379 29.84 5.90 0.07
N ALA A 380 30.56 4.82 -0.21
CA ALA A 380 30.78 4.33 -1.56
C ALA A 380 30.58 2.82 -1.66
N TRP A 381 29.96 2.37 -2.74
CA TRP A 381 29.73 0.97 -3.06
C TRP A 381 30.83 0.40 -3.97
N TYR A 382 31.12 -0.90 -3.86
CA TYR A 382 32.07 -1.60 -4.73
C TYR A 382 31.72 -3.08 -4.85
N GLN A 383 32.12 -3.71 -5.97
CA GLN A 383 31.93 -5.13 -6.24
C GLN A 383 33.27 -5.75 -6.68
N ARG A 384 33.53 -7.00 -6.29
CA ARG A 384 34.70 -7.73 -6.78
C ARG A 384 34.31 -8.65 -7.93
N LYS A 385 34.69 -8.34 -9.17
CA LYS A 385 34.30 -9.17 -10.33
C LYS A 385 35.35 -10.22 -10.73
N SER A 386 36.62 -10.04 -10.35
CA SER A 386 37.70 -10.96 -10.73
C SER A 386 38.61 -11.36 -9.57
N LYS A 387 39.47 -12.36 -9.80
CA LYS A 387 40.51 -12.78 -8.84
C LYS A 387 41.60 -11.72 -8.64
N ASN A 388 41.76 -10.80 -9.58
CA ASN A 388 42.80 -9.78 -9.55
C ASN A 388 42.64 -8.85 -8.34
N THR A 389 43.77 -8.41 -7.78
CA THR A 389 43.78 -7.47 -6.66
C THR A 389 43.16 -6.15 -7.12
N ILE A 390 42.13 -5.68 -6.41
CA ILE A 390 41.56 -4.35 -6.65
C ILE A 390 42.64 -3.32 -6.26
N LYS A 391 43.27 -2.72 -7.27
CA LYS A 391 44.19 -1.59 -7.16
C LYS A 391 43.68 -0.50 -8.08
N GLY A 392 43.38 0.66 -7.53
CA GLY A 392 42.74 1.75 -8.23
C GLY A 392 43.10 3.11 -7.66
N GLU A 393 42.51 4.15 -8.23
CA GLU A 393 42.57 5.50 -7.68
C GLU A 393 41.17 6.11 -7.65
N LEU A 394 40.86 6.77 -6.54
CA LEU A 394 39.72 7.67 -6.37
C LEU A 394 40.19 9.10 -6.63
N TRP A 395 39.65 9.73 -7.67
CA TRP A 395 39.96 11.11 -8.02
C TRP A 395 38.89 12.07 -7.48
N VAL A 396 39.36 13.19 -6.94
CA VAL A 396 38.55 14.29 -6.42
C VAL A 396 38.97 15.58 -7.13
N ASN A 397 38.06 16.14 -7.93
CA ASN A 397 38.31 17.39 -8.65
C ASN A 397 37.96 18.58 -7.74
N THR A 398 38.97 19.36 -7.39
CA THR A 398 38.82 20.52 -6.49
C THR A 398 39.02 21.85 -7.24
N ASN A 399 38.76 22.98 -6.57
CA ASN A 399 39.09 24.32 -7.07
C ASN A 399 40.60 24.65 -7.10
N ALA A 400 41.46 23.79 -6.55
CA ALA A 400 42.91 23.93 -6.68
C ALA A 400 43.47 22.99 -7.75
N GLU A 401 43.31 21.69 -7.54
CA GLU A 401 43.84 20.63 -8.41
C GLU A 401 43.01 19.32 -8.29
N THR A 402 43.28 18.34 -9.14
CA THR A 402 42.69 17.00 -8.97
C THR A 402 43.55 16.18 -8.02
N ARG A 403 42.97 15.70 -6.93
CA ARG A 403 43.65 14.80 -5.98
C ARG A 403 43.28 13.35 -6.25
N ALA A 404 44.27 12.47 -6.30
CA ALA A 404 44.12 11.03 -6.45
C ALA A 404 44.43 10.33 -5.13
N PHE A 405 43.53 9.47 -4.67
CA PHE A 405 43.75 8.61 -3.51
C PHE A 405 43.87 7.16 -3.97
N PRO A 406 44.99 6.47 -3.67
CA PRO A 406 45.11 5.05 -3.96
C PRO A 406 44.01 4.26 -3.26
N VAL A 407 43.44 3.27 -3.95
CA VAL A 407 42.43 2.37 -3.39
C VAL A 407 42.95 0.95 -3.50
N ARG A 408 42.95 0.22 -2.39
CA ARG A 408 43.39 -1.19 -2.31
C ARG A 408 42.42 -2.02 -1.50
N MET A 409 42.18 -3.27 -1.86
CA MET A 409 41.39 -4.18 -1.04
C MET A 409 42.26 -4.93 -0.02
N LEU A 410 41.77 -5.10 1.20
CA LEU A 410 42.40 -5.93 2.22
C LEU A 410 42.49 -7.40 1.75
N PRO A 411 43.58 -8.12 2.09
CA PRO A 411 43.81 -9.48 1.60
C PRO A 411 42.95 -10.54 2.29
N SER A 412 42.42 -10.26 3.48
CA SER A 412 41.54 -11.18 4.20
C SER A 412 40.42 -10.45 4.96
N GLY A 413 39.30 -11.14 5.17
CA GLY A 413 38.21 -10.65 5.99
C GLY A 413 37.11 -11.67 6.21
N CYS A 414 36.45 -11.54 7.37
CA CYS A 414 35.19 -12.22 7.64
C CYS A 414 34.08 -11.53 6.85
N VAL A 415 33.25 -12.27 6.13
CA VAL A 415 32.13 -11.71 5.34
C VAL A 415 30.91 -12.58 5.60
N LEU A 416 29.86 -11.99 6.19
CA LEU A 416 28.61 -12.71 6.43
C LEU A 416 27.63 -12.40 5.30
N LYS A 417 27.08 -13.47 4.71
CA LYS A 417 25.94 -13.41 3.82
C LYS A 417 24.70 -13.79 4.63
N VAL A 418 23.68 -12.95 4.55
CA VAL A 418 22.35 -13.23 5.14
C VAL A 418 21.39 -13.57 4.02
N SER A 419 20.51 -14.55 4.23
CA SER A 419 19.45 -14.89 3.27
C SER A 419 18.52 -13.71 2.97
N THR A 420 18.28 -12.82 3.94
CA THR A 420 17.55 -11.56 3.77
C THR A 420 18.01 -10.50 4.78
N ARG A 421 17.96 -9.22 4.39
CA ARG A 421 18.28 -8.08 5.28
C ARG A 421 17.05 -7.47 5.97
N ALA A 422 15.85 -7.95 5.65
CA ALA A 422 14.63 -7.52 6.29
C ALA A 422 13.64 -8.68 6.43
N LEU A 423 12.97 -8.75 7.59
CA LEU A 423 11.83 -9.63 7.82
C LEU A 423 10.59 -8.79 8.13
N HIS A 424 9.47 -9.22 7.54
CA HIS A 424 8.16 -8.62 7.77
C HIS A 424 7.19 -9.67 8.28
N PHE A 425 6.63 -9.42 9.45
CA PHE A 425 5.63 -10.23 10.11
C PHE A 425 4.28 -9.53 10.00
N SER A 426 3.40 -10.06 9.14
CA SER A 426 2.00 -9.63 9.01
C SER A 426 1.09 -10.24 10.09
N GLU A 427 1.55 -11.31 10.76
CA GLU A 427 0.92 -11.96 11.89
C GLU A 427 1.95 -12.52 12.88
N ALA A 428 1.50 -12.86 14.10
CA ALA A 428 2.33 -13.53 15.09
C ALA A 428 2.77 -14.91 14.55
N GLY A 429 4.07 -15.21 14.65
CA GLY A 429 4.65 -16.40 14.03
C GLY A 429 6.17 -16.36 14.00
N LYS A 430 6.77 -17.36 13.35
CA LYS A 430 8.22 -17.52 13.26
C LYS A 430 8.71 -17.42 11.82
N GLN A 431 9.86 -16.81 11.61
CA GLN A 431 10.57 -16.79 10.33
C GLN A 431 12.06 -17.03 10.57
N THR A 432 12.72 -17.68 9.61
CA THR A 432 14.13 -18.04 9.72
C THR A 432 14.96 -17.19 8.75
N ILE A 433 16.06 -16.64 9.22
CA ILE A 433 17.15 -16.15 8.36
C ILE A 433 18.33 -17.09 8.46
N THR A 434 19.16 -17.12 7.42
CA THR A 434 20.36 -17.95 7.42
C THR A 434 21.59 -17.06 7.31
N LEU A 435 22.56 -17.27 8.20
CA LEU A 435 23.83 -16.56 8.23
C LEU A 435 24.94 -17.50 7.76
N LYS A 436 25.67 -17.09 6.73
CA LYS A 436 26.80 -17.85 6.18
C LYS A 436 28.08 -17.03 6.17
N ASN A 437 29.19 -17.59 6.65
CA ASN A 437 30.49 -16.97 6.44
C ASN A 437 31.03 -17.30 5.04
N ILE A 438 30.96 -16.33 4.13
CA ILE A 438 31.47 -16.40 2.76
C ILE A 438 32.86 -15.78 2.62
N GLY A 439 33.43 -15.24 3.70
CA GLY A 439 34.77 -14.67 3.73
C GLY A 439 35.87 -15.73 3.65
N ASN A 440 37.12 -15.30 3.69
CA ASN A 440 38.30 -16.17 3.77
C ASN A 440 38.94 -16.17 5.17
N ARG A 441 38.19 -15.71 6.18
CA ARG A 441 38.60 -15.67 7.59
C ARG A 441 37.38 -15.92 8.47
N ASP A 442 37.59 -16.55 9.62
CA ASP A 442 36.55 -16.81 10.61
C ASP A 442 35.94 -15.51 11.15
N CYS A 443 34.64 -15.56 11.41
CA CYS A 443 33.88 -14.50 12.05
C CYS A 443 33.74 -14.80 13.53
N PHE A 444 33.95 -13.81 14.40
CA PHE A 444 33.74 -13.96 15.85
C PHE A 444 32.68 -12.98 16.33
N PHE A 445 31.64 -13.49 16.99
CA PHE A 445 30.52 -12.71 17.51
C PHE A 445 30.81 -12.26 18.95
N ARG A 446 30.47 -11.02 19.25
CA ARG A 446 30.46 -10.46 20.62
C ARG A 446 29.10 -10.70 21.23
N ASP A 447 28.07 -10.28 20.52
CA ASP A 447 26.68 -10.41 20.89
C ASP A 447 25.81 -10.53 19.64
N VAL A 448 24.74 -11.32 19.75
CA VAL A 448 23.74 -11.54 18.69
C VAL A 448 22.39 -11.51 19.36
N GLY A 449 21.65 -10.43 19.14
CA GLY A 449 20.40 -10.20 19.86
C GLY A 449 19.43 -9.32 19.11
N VAL A 450 18.20 -9.27 19.61
CA VAL A 450 17.17 -8.35 19.11
C VAL A 450 17.27 -7.05 19.90
N VAL A 451 17.37 -5.93 19.18
CA VAL A 451 17.41 -4.59 19.76
C VAL A 451 16.33 -3.71 19.14
N SER A 452 15.88 -2.68 19.85
CA SER A 452 15.04 -1.62 19.29
C SER A 452 15.36 -0.27 19.92
N ARG A 453 15.14 0.81 19.16
CA ARG A 453 15.21 2.19 19.67
C ARG A 453 14.05 2.52 20.60
N VAL A 454 12.92 1.82 20.45
CA VAL A 454 11.73 1.94 21.32
C VAL A 454 11.73 0.72 22.23
N LYS A 455 11.92 0.93 23.53
CA LYS A 455 12.12 -0.14 24.52
C LYS A 455 11.03 -1.22 24.46
N ASP A 456 9.79 -0.83 24.21
CA ASP A 456 8.65 -1.75 24.13
C ASP A 456 8.59 -2.55 22.82
N ASP A 457 9.13 -2.02 21.70
CA ASP A 457 9.03 -2.68 20.40
C ASP A 457 9.87 -3.96 20.33
N ALA A 458 11.02 -3.99 21.02
CA ALA A 458 11.86 -5.19 21.09
C ALA A 458 11.15 -6.38 21.76
N THR A 459 10.22 -6.13 22.69
CA THR A 459 9.51 -7.22 23.42
C THR A 459 8.58 -8.04 22.54
N TYR A 460 8.24 -7.55 21.35
CA TYR A 460 7.42 -8.27 20.38
C TYR A 460 8.22 -9.25 19.54
N PHE A 461 9.55 -9.14 19.52
CA PHE A 461 10.43 -10.01 18.75
C PHE A 461 11.33 -10.78 19.70
N SER A 462 11.49 -12.07 19.44
CA SER A 462 12.37 -12.93 20.23
C SER A 462 13.15 -13.83 19.30
N MET A 463 14.36 -14.17 19.72
CA MET A 463 15.27 -15.06 19.01
C MET A 463 16.11 -15.75 20.07
N GLU A 464 16.31 -17.04 19.92
CA GLU A 464 17.30 -17.74 20.73
C GLU A 464 18.70 -17.39 20.20
N PRO A 465 19.59 -16.81 21.04
CA PRO A 465 20.95 -16.50 20.60
C PRO A 465 21.66 -17.76 20.12
N PRO A 466 22.42 -17.70 19.02
CA PRO A 466 23.19 -18.84 18.57
C PRO A 466 24.21 -19.24 19.64
N THR A 467 24.36 -20.55 19.87
CA THR A 467 25.34 -21.10 20.84
C THR A 467 26.79 -20.87 20.39
N LEU A 468 27.00 -20.68 19.09
CA LEU A 468 28.30 -20.46 18.48
C LEU A 468 28.79 -19.02 18.73
N LYS A 469 30.04 -18.91 19.18
CA LYS A 469 30.73 -17.62 19.39
C LYS A 469 31.25 -16.99 18.08
N GLY A 470 30.88 -17.54 16.93
CA GLY A 470 31.42 -17.19 15.62
C GLY A 470 31.00 -18.17 14.53
N LEU A 471 31.45 -17.91 13.30
CA LEU A 471 31.29 -18.82 12.15
C LEU A 471 32.63 -19.02 11.47
N VAL A 472 33.06 -20.28 11.31
CA VAL A 472 34.25 -20.60 10.53
C VAL A 472 33.99 -20.39 9.04
N VAL A 473 35.04 -20.30 8.23
CA VAL A 473 34.91 -20.12 6.77
C VAL A 473 34.01 -21.21 6.16
N GLY A 474 32.97 -20.79 5.44
CA GLY A 474 32.00 -21.66 4.77
C GLY A 474 30.82 -22.13 5.63
N GLU A 475 30.89 -21.98 6.96
CA GLU A 475 29.85 -22.40 7.90
C GLU A 475 28.57 -21.54 7.74
N GLU A 476 27.41 -22.18 7.95
CA GLU A 476 26.09 -21.58 7.82
C GLU A 476 25.18 -21.99 8.97
N ILE A 477 24.47 -21.03 9.57
CA ILE A 477 23.55 -21.25 10.69
C ILE A 477 22.19 -20.61 10.44
N PRO A 478 21.08 -21.29 10.77
CA PRO A 478 19.76 -20.69 10.80
C PRO A 478 19.56 -19.91 12.12
N LEU A 479 19.01 -18.71 12.03
CA LEU A 479 18.48 -17.95 13.15
C LEU A 479 16.95 -17.89 13.02
N GLU A 480 16.23 -18.44 13.99
CA GLU A 480 14.77 -18.40 14.04
C GLU A 480 14.31 -17.18 14.85
N ILE A 481 13.58 -16.28 14.19
CA ILE A 481 13.01 -15.06 14.80
C ILE A 481 11.51 -15.24 14.95
N SER A 482 11.01 -15.03 16.16
CA SER A 482 9.60 -15.13 16.52
C SER A 482 9.00 -13.76 16.82
N PHE A 483 7.81 -13.48 16.28
CA PHE A 483 6.99 -12.32 16.59
C PHE A 483 5.82 -12.74 17.51
N SER A 484 5.82 -12.27 18.76
CA SER A 484 5.09 -12.88 19.88
C SER A 484 3.61 -12.50 19.99
N ARG A 485 3.19 -11.33 19.50
CA ARG A 485 1.80 -10.83 19.64
C ARG A 485 1.39 -9.93 18.49
N SER A 486 0.13 -10.03 18.07
CA SER A 486 -0.44 -9.13 17.08
C SER A 486 -0.63 -7.71 17.63
N THR A 487 -0.13 -6.70 16.92
CA THR A 487 -0.24 -5.28 17.30
C THR A 487 -0.86 -4.43 16.19
N ALA A 488 -1.87 -3.63 16.55
CA ALA A 488 -2.45 -2.65 15.63
C ALA A 488 -1.43 -1.60 15.16
N THR A 489 -0.43 -1.28 15.99
CA THR A 489 0.68 -0.40 15.67
C THR A 489 1.85 -1.18 15.07
N LEU A 490 2.50 -0.58 14.06
CA LEU A 490 3.73 -1.13 13.49
C LEU A 490 4.86 -1.10 14.52
N ARG A 491 5.38 -2.28 14.85
CA ARG A 491 6.55 -2.47 15.72
C ARG A 491 7.80 -2.63 14.87
N ARG A 492 8.89 -2.00 15.30
CA ARG A 492 10.19 -2.07 14.63
C ARG A 492 11.27 -2.53 15.59
N ALA A 493 12.04 -3.52 15.16
CA ALA A 493 13.23 -3.97 15.87
C ALA A 493 14.32 -4.32 14.84
N GLU A 494 15.49 -4.69 15.30
CA GLU A 494 16.59 -5.17 14.47
C GLU A 494 17.24 -6.37 15.15
N VAL A 495 17.57 -7.42 14.39
CA VAL A 495 18.58 -8.38 14.85
C VAL A 495 19.92 -7.71 14.65
N LEU A 496 20.63 -7.45 15.76
CA LEU A 496 21.94 -6.83 15.77
C LEU A 496 23.00 -7.89 16.08
N ILE A 497 23.89 -8.11 15.12
CA ILE A 497 25.06 -8.95 15.27
C ILE A 497 26.26 -8.02 15.44
N THR A 498 26.83 -8.04 16.64
CA THR A 498 28.08 -7.34 16.94
C THR A 498 29.22 -8.34 16.96
N PHE A 499 30.38 -7.91 16.47
CA PHE A 499 31.53 -8.79 16.32
C PHE A 499 32.48 -8.61 17.52
N LYS A 500 33.06 -9.71 18.02
CA LYS A 500 34.09 -9.66 19.08
C LYS A 500 35.27 -8.85 18.59
N ASP A 501 35.56 -9.10 17.33
CA ASP A 501 36.37 -8.28 16.50
C ASP A 501 35.72 -6.89 16.24
N GLU A 502 36.20 -5.82 16.90
CA GLU A 502 35.72 -4.43 16.73
C GLU A 502 35.91 -3.86 15.31
N ARG A 503 36.57 -4.62 14.41
CA ARG A 503 36.86 -4.31 13.01
C ARG A 503 35.62 -4.14 12.10
N LYS A 504 34.42 -4.54 12.54
CA LYS A 504 33.23 -4.58 11.68
C LYS A 504 32.07 -3.78 12.26
N GLU A 505 31.46 -2.95 11.41
CA GLU A 505 30.17 -2.36 11.72
C GLU A 505 29.17 -3.50 12.00
N SER A 506 28.35 -3.32 13.03
CA SER A 506 27.34 -4.29 13.40
C SER A 506 26.45 -4.62 12.20
N LEU A 507 26.19 -5.90 11.98
CA LEU A 507 25.25 -6.32 10.96
C LEU A 507 23.84 -6.24 11.54
N SER A 508 22.99 -5.38 10.98
CA SER A 508 21.59 -5.28 11.34
C SER A 508 20.68 -5.92 10.28
N ILE A 509 19.71 -6.70 10.73
CA ILE A 509 18.57 -7.18 9.94
C ILE A 509 17.32 -6.51 10.47
N THR A 510 16.63 -5.75 9.63
CA THR A 510 15.43 -5.01 10.05
C THR A 510 14.27 -5.96 10.26
N LEU A 511 13.58 -5.83 11.41
CA LEU A 511 12.37 -6.55 11.74
C LEU A 511 11.21 -5.56 11.79
N THR A 512 10.14 -5.89 11.07
CA THR A 512 8.88 -5.15 11.14
C THR A 512 7.74 -6.10 11.43
N GLY A 513 6.89 -5.71 12.36
CA GLY A 513 5.79 -6.54 12.82
C GLY A 513 4.58 -5.64 13.03
N GLN A 514 3.57 -5.81 12.21
CA GLN A 514 2.29 -5.18 12.40
C GLN A 514 1.24 -6.21 12.07
N SER A 515 0.37 -6.46 13.03
CA SER A 515 -0.73 -7.36 12.83
C SER A 515 -1.93 -6.65 13.42
N ALA A 516 -2.77 -6.09 12.55
CA ALA A 516 -4.07 -5.61 12.96
C ALA A 516 -4.67 -6.74 13.80
N SER A 517 -4.90 -6.49 15.11
CA SER A 517 -5.64 -7.43 15.96
C SER A 517 -6.77 -7.95 15.11
N LYS A 518 -6.87 -9.26 14.90
CA LYS A 518 -7.88 -9.87 14.02
C LYS A 518 -9.24 -9.59 14.67
N VAL A 519 -9.77 -8.39 14.48
CA VAL A 519 -11.03 -7.92 15.05
C VAL A 519 -12.12 -8.35 14.08
N CYS A 520 -13.16 -8.97 14.60
CA CYS A 520 -14.40 -9.18 13.84
C CYS A 520 -15.23 -7.90 13.93
N VAL A 521 -15.53 -7.28 12.78
CA VAL A 521 -16.41 -6.09 12.71
C VAL A 521 -17.53 -6.38 11.72
N LEU A 522 -18.74 -6.57 12.25
CA LEU A 522 -19.92 -6.86 11.45
C LEU A 522 -20.61 -5.56 11.01
N THR A 523 -20.91 -5.48 9.71
CA THR A 523 -21.75 -4.43 9.13
C THR A 523 -22.80 -5.06 8.23
N SER A 524 -23.92 -4.38 8.00
CA SER A 524 -24.97 -4.84 7.10
C SER A 524 -25.16 -3.85 5.96
N SER A 525 -25.57 -4.34 4.79
CA SER A 525 -26.06 -3.47 3.71
C SER A 525 -27.41 -2.80 4.06
N SER A 526 -28.10 -3.29 5.09
CA SER A 526 -29.38 -2.75 5.57
C SER A 526 -29.58 -3.09 7.06
N LEU A 527 -29.76 -2.06 7.90
CA LEU A 527 -30.08 -2.21 9.33
C LEU A 527 -31.59 -2.30 9.57
N GLU A 528 -32.39 -1.75 8.66
CA GLU A 528 -33.86 -1.80 8.68
C GLU A 528 -34.38 -2.46 7.40
N VAL A 529 -35.01 -3.61 7.55
CA VAL A 529 -35.53 -4.41 6.43
C VAL A 529 -37.05 -4.40 6.48
N SER A 530 -37.66 -3.58 5.62
CA SER A 530 -39.11 -3.62 5.42
C SER A 530 -39.50 -4.73 4.44
N MET A 531 -40.32 -5.67 4.90
CA MET A 531 -40.92 -6.74 4.11
C MET A 531 -42.19 -6.29 3.35
N GLY A 532 -42.72 -5.13 3.75
CA GLY A 532 -43.96 -4.55 3.24
C GLY A 532 -45.19 -5.37 3.58
N TRP A 533 -46.30 -5.03 2.92
CA TRP A 533 -47.56 -5.76 3.08
C TRP A 533 -47.52 -7.10 2.32
N LEU A 534 -48.04 -8.15 2.97
CA LEU A 534 -48.26 -9.46 2.39
C LEU A 534 -49.51 -10.11 3.03
N PRO A 535 -50.44 -10.71 2.27
CA PRO A 535 -51.63 -11.31 2.84
C PRO A 535 -51.30 -12.63 3.57
N VAL A 536 -52.14 -13.02 4.52
CA VAL A 536 -51.98 -14.26 5.29
C VAL A 536 -51.87 -15.46 4.35
N GLY A 537 -50.92 -16.36 4.65
CA GLY A 537 -50.69 -17.59 3.87
C GLY A 537 -49.86 -17.40 2.58
N LYS A 538 -49.39 -16.19 2.27
CA LYS A 538 -48.37 -15.95 1.24
C LYS A 538 -46.99 -15.81 1.87
N GLN A 539 -45.94 -16.00 1.06
CA GLN A 539 -44.54 -15.84 1.47
C GLN A 539 -43.79 -14.93 0.50
N ARG A 540 -42.88 -14.11 1.03
CA ARG A 540 -41.91 -13.30 0.27
C ARG A 540 -40.54 -13.42 0.94
N GLU A 541 -39.47 -13.41 0.16
CA GLU A 541 -38.11 -13.36 0.70
C GLU A 541 -37.45 -12.01 0.38
N ARG A 542 -36.60 -11.54 1.28
CA ARG A 542 -35.65 -10.46 1.01
C ARG A 542 -34.24 -10.92 1.33
N SER A 543 -33.30 -10.43 0.52
CA SER A 543 -31.87 -10.68 0.69
C SER A 543 -31.14 -9.39 1.03
N PHE A 544 -30.16 -9.49 1.91
CA PHE A 544 -29.18 -8.46 2.20
C PHE A 544 -27.84 -9.13 2.51
N THR A 545 -26.79 -8.35 2.72
CA THR A 545 -25.47 -8.88 3.02
C THR A 545 -24.99 -8.43 4.38
N ILE A 546 -24.42 -9.36 5.13
CA ILE A 546 -23.61 -9.05 6.30
C ILE A 546 -22.15 -9.13 5.88
N GLN A 547 -21.41 -8.06 6.08
CA GLN A 547 -20.01 -7.93 5.71
C GLN A 547 -19.14 -7.91 6.95
N ASN A 548 -18.05 -8.66 6.92
CA ASN A 548 -16.97 -8.55 7.88
C ASN A 548 -15.98 -7.47 7.39
N ARG A 549 -16.04 -6.28 7.99
CA ARG A 549 -15.08 -5.19 7.73
C ARG A 549 -13.86 -5.21 8.66
N GLY A 550 -13.79 -6.20 9.53
CA GLY A 550 -12.67 -6.43 10.42
C GLY A 550 -11.54 -7.22 9.76
N SER A 551 -10.39 -7.26 10.41
CA SER A 551 -9.18 -7.97 9.97
C SER A 551 -9.15 -9.45 10.38
N GLY A 552 -10.09 -9.91 11.21
CA GLY A 552 -10.23 -11.30 11.65
C GLY A 552 -11.52 -11.95 11.18
N ASP A 553 -11.55 -13.28 11.06
CA ASP A 553 -12.75 -14.01 10.66
C ASP A 553 -13.88 -13.86 11.69
N CYS A 554 -15.09 -13.57 11.21
CA CYS A 554 -16.28 -13.52 12.04
C CYS A 554 -16.98 -14.88 12.01
N VAL A 555 -16.90 -15.65 13.09
CA VAL A 555 -17.67 -16.88 13.27
C VAL A 555 -19.03 -16.52 13.86
N LEU A 556 -20.05 -16.46 13.01
CA LEU A 556 -21.41 -16.10 13.39
C LEU A 556 -22.09 -17.28 14.11
N GLU A 557 -22.63 -16.99 15.30
CA GLU A 557 -23.59 -17.85 15.99
C GLU A 557 -24.97 -17.78 15.33
N ARG A 558 -25.81 -18.81 15.56
CA ARG A 558 -27.18 -18.82 15.03
C ARG A 558 -27.96 -17.63 15.62
N PRO A 559 -28.45 -16.68 14.79
CA PRO A 559 -29.06 -15.46 15.30
C PRO A 559 -30.44 -15.76 15.89
N VAL A 560 -30.83 -14.95 16.87
CA VAL A 560 -32.07 -15.14 17.63
C VAL A 560 -33.02 -14.00 17.30
N TRP A 561 -34.29 -14.36 17.04
CA TRP A 561 -35.37 -13.41 16.86
C TRP A 561 -35.89 -12.90 18.20
N SER A 562 -36.24 -11.63 18.27
CA SER A 562 -36.97 -11.01 19.38
C SER A 562 -38.08 -10.10 18.85
N GLY A 563 -39.00 -9.72 19.74
CA GLY A 563 -40.20 -8.95 19.38
C GLY A 563 -41.25 -9.79 18.66
N ASP A 564 -42.07 -9.14 17.83
CA ASP A 564 -43.15 -9.76 17.08
C ASP A 564 -42.62 -10.42 15.80
N SER A 565 -41.94 -11.55 16.02
CA SER A 565 -41.25 -12.33 14.99
C SER A 565 -42.13 -13.38 14.31
N GLU A 566 -43.42 -13.46 14.66
CA GLU A 566 -44.33 -14.45 14.11
C GLU A 566 -44.51 -14.24 12.59
N GLY A 567 -43.95 -15.16 11.79
CA GLY A 567 -43.97 -15.09 10.33
C GLY A 567 -42.63 -14.72 9.70
N PHE A 568 -41.63 -14.28 10.47
CA PHE A 568 -40.25 -14.14 9.97
C PHE A 568 -39.47 -15.44 10.14
N ALA A 569 -38.74 -15.85 9.11
CA ALA A 569 -37.89 -17.03 9.15
C ALA A 569 -36.57 -16.80 8.44
N LEU A 570 -35.46 -17.20 9.06
CA LEU A 570 -34.14 -17.15 8.44
C LEU A 570 -34.00 -18.33 7.45
N VAL A 571 -33.83 -18.03 6.16
CA VAL A 571 -33.73 -19.01 5.07
C VAL A 571 -32.27 -19.33 4.75
N SER A 572 -31.38 -18.33 4.76
CA SER A 572 -29.95 -18.52 4.64
C SER A 572 -29.19 -17.52 5.52
N PRO A 573 -28.04 -17.89 6.12
CA PRO A 573 -27.36 -19.19 6.04
C PRO A 573 -28.13 -20.34 6.72
N SER A 574 -28.04 -21.55 6.17
CA SER A 574 -28.70 -22.75 6.71
C SER A 574 -27.80 -23.64 7.56
N VAL A 575 -26.49 -23.39 7.57
CA VAL A 575 -25.48 -24.11 8.35
C VAL A 575 -24.89 -23.15 9.39
N TRP A 576 -24.74 -23.64 10.62
CA TRP A 576 -24.27 -22.86 11.78
C TRP A 576 -23.27 -23.68 12.60
N PRO A 577 -22.21 -23.07 13.16
CA PRO A 577 -21.81 -21.67 13.00
C PRO A 577 -21.36 -21.34 11.57
N ALA A 578 -21.51 -20.07 11.16
CA ALA A 578 -21.16 -19.62 9.80
C ALA A 578 -19.97 -18.67 9.85
N THR A 579 -18.89 -18.97 9.11
CA THR A 579 -17.70 -18.12 9.07
C THR A 579 -17.76 -17.11 7.93
N VAL A 580 -17.56 -15.83 8.25
CA VAL A 580 -17.38 -14.74 7.27
C VAL A 580 -15.93 -14.27 7.36
N ALA A 581 -15.12 -14.66 6.38
CA ALA A 581 -13.71 -14.28 6.32
C ALA A 581 -13.53 -12.75 6.28
N SER A 582 -12.37 -12.25 6.71
CA SER A 582 -12.05 -10.82 6.63
C SER A 582 -12.30 -10.24 5.22
N GLY A 583 -12.93 -9.07 5.14
CA GLY A 583 -13.29 -8.39 3.89
C GLY A 583 -14.44 -9.04 3.10
N SER A 584 -14.86 -10.25 3.47
CA SER A 584 -15.91 -10.99 2.78
C SER A 584 -17.30 -10.65 3.30
N SER A 585 -18.31 -11.03 2.51
CA SER A 585 -19.73 -10.86 2.85
C SER A 585 -20.46 -12.17 2.75
N ILE A 586 -21.45 -12.37 3.61
CA ILE A 586 -22.41 -13.47 3.53
C ILE A 586 -23.78 -12.96 3.13
N SER A 587 -24.44 -13.67 2.21
CA SER A 587 -25.81 -13.35 1.81
C SER A 587 -26.80 -13.94 2.81
N VAL A 588 -27.57 -13.06 3.43
CA VAL A 588 -28.64 -13.40 4.34
C VAL A 588 -29.95 -13.32 3.58
N ARG A 589 -30.78 -14.36 3.70
CA ARG A 589 -32.16 -14.35 3.20
C ARG A 589 -33.12 -14.59 4.34
N VAL A 590 -34.11 -13.72 4.46
CA VAL A 590 -35.20 -13.83 5.42
C VAL A 590 -36.52 -13.96 4.66
N ALA A 591 -37.32 -14.95 5.02
CA ALA A 591 -38.69 -15.12 4.56
C ALA A 591 -39.67 -14.39 5.49
N TRP A 592 -40.65 -13.73 4.89
CA TRP A 592 -41.81 -13.12 5.51
C TRP A 592 -43.06 -13.90 5.11
N SER A 593 -43.76 -14.46 6.09
CA SER A 593 -44.95 -15.30 5.92
C SER A 593 -45.95 -15.06 7.07
N PRO A 594 -46.74 -13.97 7.00
CA PRO A 594 -47.65 -13.60 8.08
C PRO A 594 -48.66 -14.73 8.34
N LYS A 595 -48.83 -15.05 9.63
CA LYS A 595 -49.75 -16.10 10.09
C LYS A 595 -51.11 -15.56 10.48
N ARG A 596 -51.18 -14.27 10.80
CA ARG A 596 -52.39 -13.57 11.26
C ARG A 596 -52.48 -12.19 10.61
N GLU A 597 -53.67 -11.61 10.64
CA GLU A 597 -53.85 -10.23 10.18
C GLU A 597 -53.43 -9.26 11.28
N GLN A 598 -52.52 -8.35 10.95
CA GLN A 598 -52.01 -7.32 11.85
C GLN A 598 -51.50 -6.12 11.04
N SER A 599 -51.79 -4.92 11.52
CA SER A 599 -51.40 -3.66 10.88
C SER A 599 -49.88 -3.43 10.88
N SER A 600 -49.15 -3.96 11.86
CA SER A 600 -47.69 -3.87 11.92
C SER A 600 -47.07 -5.01 12.73
N TYR A 601 -46.15 -5.72 12.11
CA TYR A 601 -45.20 -6.63 12.73
C TYR A 601 -43.85 -5.94 12.88
N LYS A 602 -43.20 -6.09 14.04
CA LYS A 602 -41.87 -5.55 14.32
C LYS A 602 -41.01 -6.59 15.05
N ALA A 603 -39.96 -7.04 14.40
CA ALA A 603 -39.04 -8.04 14.93
C ALA A 603 -37.60 -7.56 14.84
N THR A 604 -36.74 -8.04 15.74
CA THR A 604 -35.30 -7.80 15.68
C THR A 604 -34.56 -9.12 15.55
N LEU A 605 -33.54 -9.16 14.70
CA LEU A 605 -32.64 -10.30 14.56
C LEU A 605 -31.24 -9.90 15.05
N ALA A 606 -30.78 -10.55 16.11
CA ALA A 606 -29.49 -10.27 16.74
C ALA A 606 -28.39 -11.23 16.25
N TRP A 607 -27.33 -10.66 15.69
CA TRP A 607 -26.15 -11.37 15.20
C TRP A 607 -25.01 -11.27 16.20
N LYS A 608 -24.37 -12.41 16.51
CA LYS A 608 -23.25 -12.51 17.45
C LYS A 608 -22.07 -13.22 16.79
N ALA A 609 -20.87 -12.67 16.98
CA ALA A 609 -19.60 -13.33 16.66
C ALA A 609 -18.56 -12.94 17.73
N GLY A 610 -18.45 -13.76 18.79
CA GLY A 610 -17.65 -13.42 19.96
C GLY A 610 -18.13 -12.12 20.61
N ALA A 611 -17.25 -11.12 20.69
CA ALA A 611 -17.57 -9.79 21.22
C ALA A 611 -18.34 -8.90 20.23
N ALA A 612 -18.33 -9.20 18.93
CA ALA A 612 -19.04 -8.41 17.92
C ALA A 612 -20.55 -8.64 17.97
N ARG A 613 -21.31 -7.55 17.91
CA ARG A 613 -22.78 -7.53 17.93
C ARG A 613 -23.32 -6.68 16.79
N LEU A 614 -24.39 -7.15 16.15
CA LEU A 614 -25.11 -6.43 15.11
C LEU A 614 -26.60 -6.75 15.25
N GLU A 615 -27.45 -5.74 15.31
CA GLU A 615 -28.91 -5.91 15.34
C GLU A 615 -29.53 -5.38 14.06
N GLN A 616 -30.57 -6.07 13.59
CA GLN A 616 -31.34 -5.67 12.43
C GLN A 616 -32.83 -5.68 12.74
N SER A 617 -33.49 -4.58 12.41
CA SER A 617 -34.92 -4.39 12.59
C SER A 617 -35.68 -4.82 11.34
N PHE A 618 -36.75 -5.57 11.53
CA PHE A 618 -37.63 -6.06 10.48
C PHE A 618 -39.04 -5.54 10.71
N SER A 619 -39.67 -5.09 9.63
CA SER A 619 -41.06 -4.64 9.65
C SER A 619 -41.89 -5.28 8.54
N GLY A 620 -43.16 -5.58 8.82
CA GLY A 620 -44.11 -6.13 7.86
C GLY A 620 -45.54 -5.81 8.25
N SER A 621 -46.49 -5.99 7.33
CA SER A 621 -47.92 -5.87 7.63
C SER A 621 -48.73 -6.94 6.89
N SER A 622 -49.90 -7.29 7.43
CA SER A 622 -50.82 -8.24 6.82
C SER A 622 -52.25 -7.85 7.13
N GLN A 623 -53.01 -7.41 6.13
CA GLN A 623 -54.43 -7.05 6.21
C GLN A 623 -55.15 -7.66 5.01
N ALA A 624 -56.48 -7.77 5.03
CA ALA A 624 -57.24 -8.22 3.85
C ALA A 624 -57.16 -7.20 2.70
N LYS A 625 -56.91 -7.66 1.46
CA LYS A 625 -56.93 -6.81 0.24
C LYS A 625 -58.30 -6.93 -0.43
N CYS A 626 -59.15 -5.92 -0.27
CA CYS A 626 -60.56 -6.00 -0.68
C CYS A 626 -60.85 -5.52 -2.09
N LEU A 627 -60.02 -4.65 -2.66
CA LEU A 627 -60.06 -4.29 -4.07
C LEU A 627 -58.82 -4.82 -4.80
N LEU A 628 -58.98 -5.28 -6.04
CA LEU A 628 -57.89 -5.74 -6.90
C LEU A 628 -58.02 -5.13 -8.28
N VAL A 629 -57.01 -4.40 -8.73
CA VAL A 629 -56.94 -3.84 -10.08
C VAL A 629 -56.16 -4.78 -11.01
N VAL A 630 -56.75 -5.16 -12.15
CA VAL A 630 -56.16 -6.06 -13.14
C VAL A 630 -56.28 -5.46 -14.55
N PRO A 631 -55.17 -5.30 -15.29
CA PRO A 631 -53.79 -5.51 -14.83
C PRO A 631 -53.39 -4.46 -13.78
N GLY A 632 -52.46 -4.78 -12.88
CA GLY A 632 -51.99 -3.83 -11.85
C GLY A 632 -51.09 -2.71 -12.37
N THR A 633 -50.70 -2.77 -13.64
CA THR A 633 -49.96 -1.75 -14.38
C THR A 633 -50.42 -1.73 -15.83
N LEU A 634 -50.61 -0.55 -16.41
CA LEU A 634 -50.78 -0.36 -17.85
C LEU A 634 -49.51 0.22 -18.46
N ASP A 635 -48.95 -0.49 -19.43
CA ASP A 635 -47.82 -0.04 -20.23
C ASP A 635 -48.27 0.11 -21.68
N PHE A 636 -48.25 1.34 -22.18
CA PHE A 636 -48.57 1.65 -23.58
C PHE A 636 -47.35 1.55 -24.50
N GLY A 637 -46.18 1.19 -23.97
CA GLY A 637 -44.95 1.03 -24.76
C GLY A 637 -44.48 2.34 -25.41
N GLU A 638 -43.72 2.20 -26.51
CA GLU A 638 -43.29 3.34 -27.34
C GLU A 638 -44.32 3.67 -28.41
N GLN A 639 -44.66 4.96 -28.54
CA GLN A 639 -45.55 5.53 -29.53
C GLN A 639 -44.82 6.65 -30.30
N GLU A 640 -45.26 6.97 -31.51
CA GLU A 640 -44.73 8.11 -32.26
C GLU A 640 -45.50 9.40 -31.92
N VAL A 641 -44.86 10.56 -32.11
CA VAL A 641 -45.48 11.87 -31.86
C VAL A 641 -46.76 11.99 -32.68
N GLY A 642 -47.88 12.27 -31.99
CA GLY A 642 -49.19 12.42 -32.64
C GLY A 642 -49.91 11.11 -32.98
N CYS A 643 -49.38 9.93 -32.60
CA CYS A 643 -50.11 8.67 -32.67
C CYS A 643 -50.68 8.31 -31.28
N GLY A 644 -52.00 8.08 -31.20
CA GLY A 644 -52.63 7.52 -30.01
C GLY A 644 -52.43 6.00 -29.91
N ALA A 645 -52.11 5.50 -28.72
CA ALA A 645 -52.02 4.07 -28.45
C ALA A 645 -53.40 3.39 -28.43
N SER A 646 -53.48 2.08 -28.66
CA SER A 646 -54.75 1.36 -28.52
C SER A 646 -55.33 1.49 -27.10
N VAL A 647 -56.64 1.70 -27.00
CA VAL A 647 -57.36 1.79 -25.72
C VAL A 647 -57.19 0.48 -24.94
N GLN A 648 -56.72 0.55 -23.71
CA GLN A 648 -56.57 -0.61 -22.81
C GLN A 648 -57.65 -0.58 -21.74
N THR A 649 -58.24 -1.75 -21.44
CA THR A 649 -59.29 -1.89 -20.40
C THR A 649 -58.68 -2.43 -19.11
N VAL A 650 -59.11 -1.89 -17.99
CA VAL A 650 -58.69 -2.24 -16.64
C VAL A 650 -59.93 -2.67 -15.87
N HIS A 651 -59.83 -3.76 -15.14
CA HIS A 651 -60.89 -4.26 -14.27
C HIS A 651 -60.51 -4.02 -12.82
N VAL A 652 -61.47 -3.55 -12.02
CA VAL A 652 -61.32 -3.42 -10.57
C VAL A 652 -62.32 -4.36 -9.91
N TYR A 653 -61.81 -5.33 -9.16
CA TYR A 653 -62.57 -6.39 -8.51
C TYR A 653 -62.74 -6.11 -7.03
N HIS A 654 -63.91 -6.40 -6.49
CA HIS A 654 -64.05 -6.73 -5.08
C HIS A 654 -63.59 -8.18 -4.86
N THR A 655 -62.53 -8.42 -4.11
CA THR A 655 -61.91 -9.77 -4.02
C THR A 655 -62.77 -10.79 -3.27
N GLY A 656 -63.62 -10.33 -2.35
CA GLY A 656 -64.47 -11.19 -1.51
C GLY A 656 -63.64 -12.04 -0.54
N ALA A 657 -62.43 -11.59 -0.21
CA ALA A 657 -61.57 -12.22 0.78
C ALA A 657 -62.18 -12.09 2.20
N SER A 658 -61.94 -13.08 3.05
CA SER A 658 -62.30 -13.02 4.46
C SER A 658 -61.72 -11.76 5.10
N GLY A 659 -62.54 -10.97 5.80
CA GLY A 659 -62.14 -9.68 6.40
C GLY A 659 -62.49 -8.44 5.56
N CYS A 660 -63.04 -8.60 4.35
CA CYS A 660 -63.57 -7.50 3.54
C CYS A 660 -65.05 -7.20 3.85
N PRO A 661 -65.50 -5.94 3.72
CA PRO A 661 -66.93 -5.64 3.80
C PRO A 661 -67.70 -6.38 2.70
N ASP A 662 -69.00 -6.58 2.89
CA ASP A 662 -69.85 -7.27 1.91
C ASP A 662 -69.97 -6.48 0.60
N SER A 663 -69.81 -5.15 0.68
CA SER A 663 -69.80 -4.24 -0.45
C SER A 663 -68.77 -3.11 -0.29
N ILE A 664 -68.29 -2.58 -1.41
CA ILE A 664 -67.37 -1.45 -1.49
C ILE A 664 -67.89 -0.45 -2.52
N GLU A 665 -68.13 0.79 -2.11
CA GLU A 665 -68.52 1.87 -3.02
C GLU A 665 -67.28 2.60 -3.54
N ILE A 666 -67.14 2.66 -4.86
CA ILE A 666 -66.16 3.49 -5.57
C ILE A 666 -66.86 4.80 -5.93
N TYR A 667 -66.42 5.91 -5.36
CA TYR A 667 -67.07 7.21 -5.55
C TYR A 667 -66.29 8.16 -6.47
N ASP A 668 -64.99 7.94 -6.67
CA ASP A 668 -64.17 8.76 -7.56
C ASP A 668 -63.06 7.93 -8.24
N ILE A 669 -62.77 8.28 -9.50
CA ILE A 669 -61.69 7.72 -10.31
C ILE A 669 -60.90 8.89 -10.89
N ALA A 670 -59.72 9.14 -10.34
CA ALA A 670 -58.97 10.36 -10.61
C ALA A 670 -57.49 10.10 -10.86
N TRP A 671 -56.88 10.90 -11.72
CA TRP A 671 -55.43 10.91 -11.90
C TRP A 671 -54.73 11.58 -10.72
N VAL A 672 -53.61 11.01 -10.26
CA VAL A 672 -52.76 11.62 -9.23
C VAL A 672 -52.20 12.95 -9.72
N GLN A 673 -51.56 12.96 -10.89
CA GLN A 673 -51.18 14.21 -11.54
C GLN A 673 -52.38 14.73 -12.33
N LYS A 674 -52.89 15.91 -11.98
CA LYS A 674 -54.01 16.56 -12.68
C LYS A 674 -53.51 17.44 -13.82
N GLY A 675 -53.96 17.18 -15.05
CA GLY A 675 -53.64 17.97 -16.24
C GLY A 675 -52.20 17.79 -16.75
N GLY A 676 -51.94 18.21 -17.99
CA GLY A 676 -50.59 18.20 -18.59
C GLY A 676 -49.97 16.82 -18.84
N HIS A 677 -50.73 15.73 -18.70
CA HIS A 677 -50.30 14.37 -19.01
C HIS A 677 -51.07 13.77 -20.19
N PRO A 678 -50.45 12.88 -20.99
CA PRO A 678 -51.04 12.30 -22.20
C PRO A 678 -52.01 11.13 -21.97
N PHE A 679 -52.26 10.73 -20.72
CA PHE A 679 -53.21 9.66 -20.40
C PHE A 679 -54.64 10.19 -20.26
N LYS A 680 -55.62 9.49 -20.83
CA LYS A 680 -57.06 9.84 -20.78
C LYS A 680 -57.88 8.63 -20.38
N VAL A 681 -58.85 8.81 -19.48
CA VAL A 681 -59.93 7.82 -19.28
C VAL A 681 -60.97 8.07 -20.37
N THR A 682 -61.21 7.07 -21.21
CA THR A 682 -62.11 7.18 -22.38
C THR A 682 -63.48 6.58 -22.13
N LYS A 683 -63.60 5.63 -21.20
CA LYS A 683 -64.86 5.02 -20.77
C LYS A 683 -64.77 4.57 -19.32
N GLN A 684 -65.78 4.87 -18.51
CA GLN A 684 -65.92 4.42 -17.13
C GLN A 684 -67.41 4.30 -16.78
N PRO A 685 -67.80 3.52 -15.73
CA PRO A 685 -69.17 3.51 -15.23
C PRO A 685 -69.57 4.86 -14.62
N LEU A 686 -70.88 5.09 -14.45
CA LEU A 686 -71.38 6.21 -13.65
C LEU A 686 -70.98 5.97 -12.19
N LEU A 687 -70.42 7.00 -11.55
CA LEU A 687 -69.98 6.98 -10.15
C LEU A 687 -70.96 7.80 -9.28
N PRO A 688 -71.18 7.42 -8.00
CA PRO A 688 -70.58 6.28 -7.32
C PRO A 688 -71.13 4.92 -7.79
N VAL A 689 -70.31 3.87 -7.73
CA VAL A 689 -70.70 2.48 -8.03
C VAL A 689 -70.39 1.57 -6.84
N THR A 690 -71.37 0.76 -6.43
CA THR A 690 -71.18 -0.24 -5.36
C THR A 690 -70.81 -1.59 -5.98
N LEU A 691 -69.70 -2.17 -5.54
CA LEU A 691 -69.26 -3.52 -5.89
C LEU A 691 -69.59 -4.46 -4.73
N GLN A 692 -70.42 -5.47 -4.95
CA GLN A 692 -70.59 -6.59 -4.02
C GLN A 692 -69.38 -7.53 -4.07
N ALA A 693 -69.24 -8.41 -3.07
CA ALA A 693 -68.20 -9.42 -3.07
C ALA A 693 -68.13 -10.21 -4.39
N ARG A 694 -66.94 -10.21 -5.02
CA ARG A 694 -66.61 -10.85 -6.33
C ARG A 694 -67.12 -10.12 -7.58
N GLU A 695 -67.75 -8.95 -7.43
CA GLU A 695 -68.11 -8.11 -8.58
C GLU A 695 -66.92 -7.28 -9.09
N GLN A 696 -67.09 -6.70 -10.28
CA GLN A 696 -66.07 -5.88 -10.93
C GLN A 696 -66.68 -4.66 -11.64
N LEU A 697 -65.88 -3.61 -11.79
CA LEU A 697 -66.10 -2.54 -12.76
C LEU A 697 -64.98 -2.52 -13.80
N SER A 698 -65.22 -1.85 -14.93
CA SER A 698 -64.23 -1.70 -16.01
C SER A 698 -63.98 -0.23 -16.36
N VAL A 699 -62.71 0.14 -16.56
CA VAL A 699 -62.27 1.48 -16.98
C VAL A 699 -61.37 1.36 -18.19
N ALA A 700 -61.64 2.14 -19.23
CA ALA A 700 -60.86 2.18 -20.46
C ALA A 700 -59.91 3.39 -20.46
N VAL A 701 -58.63 3.15 -20.67
CA VAL A 701 -57.55 4.14 -20.63
C VAL A 701 -56.87 4.23 -21.99
N HIS A 702 -56.56 5.45 -22.42
CA HIS A 702 -55.88 5.77 -23.67
C HIS A 702 -54.63 6.64 -23.40
N PHE A 703 -53.64 6.56 -24.29
CA PHE A 703 -52.39 7.33 -24.21
C PHE A 703 -52.08 7.97 -25.55
N GLU A 704 -51.91 9.29 -25.57
CA GLU A 704 -51.59 10.07 -26.77
C GLU A 704 -50.83 11.33 -26.35
N ALA A 705 -49.62 11.55 -26.91
CA ALA A 705 -48.82 12.74 -26.59
C ALA A 705 -48.31 13.45 -27.85
N GLU A 706 -48.31 14.78 -27.79
CA GLU A 706 -47.84 15.67 -28.87
C GLU A 706 -46.34 15.98 -28.79
N LYS A 707 -45.62 15.47 -27.78
CA LYS A 707 -44.19 15.70 -27.59
C LYS A 707 -43.47 14.40 -27.28
N VAL A 708 -42.25 14.27 -27.80
CA VAL A 708 -41.30 13.19 -27.46
C VAL A 708 -41.02 13.21 -25.95
N GLY A 709 -41.06 12.04 -25.32
CA GLY A 709 -40.80 11.94 -23.88
C GLY A 709 -41.29 10.65 -23.25
N LEU A 710 -40.82 10.37 -22.03
CA LEU A 710 -41.36 9.30 -21.17
C LEU A 710 -42.43 9.92 -20.27
N PHE A 711 -43.61 9.30 -20.23
CA PHE A 711 -44.74 9.75 -19.42
C PHE A 711 -45.17 8.63 -18.48
N SER A 712 -45.50 9.01 -17.25
CA SER A 712 -46.03 8.11 -16.24
C SER A 712 -47.03 8.84 -15.36
N ASN A 713 -48.11 8.19 -14.97
CA ASN A 713 -49.09 8.70 -14.02
C ASN A 713 -49.72 7.53 -13.25
N GLN A 714 -50.57 7.83 -12.28
CA GLN A 714 -51.34 6.85 -11.53
C GLN A 714 -52.83 7.21 -11.58
N LEU A 715 -53.68 6.22 -11.87
CA LEU A 715 -55.12 6.34 -11.78
C LEU A 715 -55.56 5.76 -10.44
N VAL A 716 -56.22 6.57 -9.61
CA VAL A 716 -56.64 6.25 -8.25
C VAL A 716 -58.12 5.93 -8.23
N PHE A 717 -58.48 4.85 -7.54
CA PHE A 717 -59.85 4.45 -7.29
C PHE A 717 -60.17 4.75 -5.82
N HIS A 718 -60.96 5.80 -5.59
CA HIS A 718 -61.36 6.23 -4.25
C HIS A 718 -62.61 5.48 -3.81
N SER A 719 -62.56 4.91 -2.61
CA SER A 719 -63.68 4.18 -2.02
C SER A 719 -64.09 4.74 -0.66
N THR A 720 -65.37 4.55 -0.31
CA THR A 720 -65.93 5.02 0.97
C THR A 720 -65.42 4.22 2.17
N THR A 721 -64.76 3.07 1.94
CA THR A 721 -64.15 2.26 2.99
C THR A 721 -62.81 2.89 3.42
N LYS A 722 -62.75 3.36 4.68
CA LYS A 722 -61.60 4.09 5.23
C LYS A 722 -60.28 3.32 5.03
N GLY A 723 -59.33 3.94 4.33
CA GLY A 723 -58.00 3.39 4.08
C GLY A 723 -57.88 2.47 2.86
N LEU A 724 -58.96 2.25 2.12
CA LEU A 724 -58.98 1.39 0.95
C LEU A 724 -58.90 2.22 -0.34
N ILE A 725 -57.66 2.55 -0.71
CA ILE A 725 -57.32 3.26 -1.94
C ILE A 725 -56.51 2.30 -2.81
N GLU A 726 -57.02 1.96 -3.99
CA GLU A 726 -56.26 1.19 -4.99
C GLU A 726 -55.79 2.12 -6.11
N GLN A 727 -54.65 1.79 -6.69
CA GLN A 727 -54.00 2.60 -7.72
C GLN A 727 -53.54 1.72 -8.87
N LEU A 728 -53.69 2.25 -10.07
CA LEU A 728 -53.15 1.69 -11.29
C LEU A 728 -52.00 2.58 -11.78
N ALA A 729 -50.79 2.03 -11.86
CA ALA A 729 -49.68 2.73 -12.50
C ALA A 729 -49.81 2.63 -14.03
N VAL A 730 -49.65 3.76 -14.71
CA VAL A 730 -49.79 3.89 -16.15
C VAL A 730 -48.54 4.55 -16.71
N LYS A 731 -47.97 4.01 -17.79
CA LYS A 731 -46.80 4.59 -18.45
C LYS A 731 -46.85 4.44 -19.97
N GLY A 732 -46.15 5.33 -20.67
CA GLY A 732 -45.99 5.33 -22.12
C GLY A 732 -44.83 6.24 -22.53
N LYS A 733 -44.19 5.95 -23.66
CA LYS A 733 -43.05 6.72 -24.20
C LYS A 733 -43.40 7.21 -25.60
N VAL A 734 -43.08 8.45 -25.93
CA VAL A 734 -43.19 9.01 -27.28
C VAL A 734 -41.80 9.27 -27.87
N VAL A 735 -41.57 8.91 -29.13
CA VAL A 735 -40.28 9.01 -29.86
C VAL A 735 -40.45 9.58 -31.28
N ASP A 736 -39.39 10.18 -31.83
CA ASP A 736 -39.32 10.67 -33.22
C ASP A 736 -38.47 9.70 -34.10
N GLY A 737 -38.90 9.43 -35.33
CA GLY A 737 -38.53 8.22 -36.09
C GLY A 737 -37.15 8.21 -36.75
N TYR A 738 -36.31 7.21 -36.44
CA TYR A 738 -35.02 6.95 -37.12
C TYR A 738 -34.74 5.44 -37.29
N GLU A 739 -33.81 5.08 -38.19
CA GLU A 739 -33.42 3.70 -38.55
C GLU A 739 -33.43 2.72 -37.35
N GLN A 740 -34.03 1.54 -37.57
CA GLN A 740 -34.05 0.44 -36.63
C GLN A 740 -33.10 -0.65 -37.11
N ILE A 741 -32.24 -1.12 -36.21
CA ILE A 741 -31.53 -2.39 -36.35
C ILE A 741 -32.04 -3.26 -35.22
N GLU A 742 -32.80 -4.29 -35.58
CA GLU A 742 -33.26 -5.31 -34.64
C GLU A 742 -32.40 -6.55 -34.78
N THR A 743 -31.70 -6.88 -33.71
CA THR A 743 -30.90 -8.09 -33.62
C THR A 743 -31.69 -9.16 -32.89
N PHE A 744 -32.02 -10.22 -33.59
CA PHE A 744 -32.52 -11.47 -33.03
C PHE A 744 -31.37 -12.45 -32.90
N ARG A 745 -31.49 -13.37 -31.95
CA ARG A 745 -30.60 -14.51 -31.85
C ARG A 745 -31.43 -15.76 -32.03
N GLN A 746 -31.05 -16.57 -33.00
CA GLN A 746 -31.59 -17.90 -33.15
C GLN A 746 -31.29 -18.69 -31.88
N ILE A 747 -32.28 -19.45 -31.42
CA ILE A 747 -32.15 -20.22 -30.18
C ILE A 747 -30.93 -21.16 -30.26
N SER A 748 -30.29 -21.40 -29.13
CA SER A 748 -29.32 -22.50 -28.98
C SER A 748 -30.07 -23.84 -28.99
N ARG A 749 -29.38 -24.95 -29.29
CA ARG A 749 -30.01 -26.29 -29.18
C ARG A 749 -30.57 -26.47 -27.76
N PRO A 750 -31.89 -26.66 -27.59
CA PRO A 750 -32.47 -26.70 -26.26
C PRO A 750 -32.07 -27.98 -25.53
N LYS A 751 -31.82 -27.87 -24.23
CA LYS A 751 -31.84 -29.03 -23.33
C LYS A 751 -33.28 -29.52 -23.19
N VAL A 752 -33.50 -30.79 -22.90
CA VAL A 752 -34.85 -31.32 -22.68
C VAL A 752 -34.93 -32.09 -21.38
N ASP A 753 -35.91 -31.76 -20.55
CA ASP A 753 -36.18 -32.43 -19.29
C ASP A 753 -37.53 -33.13 -19.42
N VAL A 754 -37.55 -34.46 -19.40
CA VAL A 754 -38.74 -35.29 -19.59
C VAL A 754 -39.18 -35.87 -18.25
N LEU A 755 -40.39 -35.57 -17.80
CA LEU A 755 -40.97 -36.11 -16.58
C LEU A 755 -42.16 -37.02 -16.88
N PHE A 756 -42.08 -38.29 -16.50
CA PHE A 756 -43.24 -39.19 -16.47
C PHE A 756 -43.90 -39.14 -15.10
N VAL A 757 -45.21 -38.89 -15.08
CA VAL A 757 -46.04 -38.92 -13.86
C VAL A 757 -47.01 -40.11 -14.00
N LEU A 758 -46.73 -41.17 -13.25
CA LEU A 758 -47.42 -42.46 -13.38
C LEU A 758 -48.46 -42.63 -12.27
N ASP A 759 -49.71 -42.82 -12.67
CA ASP A 759 -50.77 -43.26 -11.78
C ASP A 759 -50.52 -44.71 -11.32
N THR A 760 -50.85 -44.99 -10.07
CA THR A 760 -50.78 -46.32 -9.44
C THR A 760 -52.13 -46.73 -8.88
N SER A 761 -53.23 -46.06 -9.27
CA SER A 761 -54.58 -46.45 -8.87
C SER A 761 -54.94 -47.86 -9.38
N SER A 762 -55.87 -48.53 -8.69
CA SER A 762 -56.33 -49.88 -9.03
C SER A 762 -56.79 -50.06 -10.48
N LYS A 763 -57.32 -49.00 -11.12
CA LYS A 763 -57.72 -49.04 -12.54
C LYS A 763 -56.54 -49.17 -13.50
N MET A 764 -55.33 -48.83 -13.08
CA MET A 764 -54.12 -49.02 -13.88
C MET A 764 -53.79 -50.49 -14.09
N ALA A 765 -54.34 -51.41 -13.28
CA ALA A 765 -54.08 -52.85 -13.41
C ALA A 765 -54.44 -53.38 -14.81
N THR A 766 -55.53 -52.89 -15.39
CA THR A 766 -55.98 -53.24 -16.75
C THR A 766 -55.01 -52.77 -17.83
N TYR A 767 -54.27 -51.68 -17.61
CA TYR A 767 -53.44 -51.01 -18.62
C TYR A 767 -51.94 -51.16 -18.38
N GLN A 768 -51.51 -51.69 -17.23
CA GLN A 768 -50.12 -51.68 -16.78
C GLN A 768 -49.15 -52.30 -17.80
N LYS A 769 -49.55 -53.43 -18.41
CA LYS A 769 -48.72 -54.13 -19.41
C LYS A 769 -48.53 -53.28 -20.66
N ASP A 770 -49.61 -52.67 -21.17
CA ASP A 770 -49.59 -51.85 -22.38
C ASP A 770 -48.87 -50.52 -22.16
N VAL A 771 -49.01 -49.94 -20.97
CA VAL A 771 -48.28 -48.72 -20.58
C VAL A 771 -46.78 -48.97 -20.57
N VAL A 772 -46.31 -50.05 -19.95
CA VAL A 772 -44.87 -50.39 -19.92
C VAL A 772 -44.35 -50.65 -21.35
N ALA A 773 -45.08 -51.41 -22.16
CA ALA A 773 -44.69 -51.69 -23.54
C ALA A 773 -44.66 -50.42 -24.42
N GLY A 774 -45.65 -49.53 -24.28
CA GLY A 774 -45.70 -48.27 -25.00
C GLY A 774 -44.60 -47.30 -24.60
N LEU A 775 -44.31 -47.20 -23.29
CA LEU A 775 -43.23 -46.35 -22.79
C LEU A 775 -41.84 -46.84 -23.19
N LYS A 776 -41.64 -48.15 -23.33
CA LYS A 776 -40.40 -48.70 -23.89
C LYS A 776 -40.16 -48.20 -25.32
N LYS A 777 -41.17 -48.28 -26.19
CA LYS A 777 -41.08 -47.77 -27.57
C LYS A 777 -40.87 -46.24 -27.60
N PHE A 778 -41.50 -45.52 -26.68
CA PHE A 778 -41.25 -44.08 -26.53
C PHE A 778 -39.80 -43.80 -26.11
N ALA A 779 -39.23 -44.58 -25.19
CA ALA A 779 -37.84 -44.46 -24.76
C ALA A 779 -36.85 -44.71 -25.91
N GLU A 780 -37.11 -45.72 -26.74
CA GLU A 780 -36.33 -46.02 -27.95
C GLU A 780 -36.36 -44.83 -28.94
N TRP A 781 -37.52 -44.19 -29.10
CA TRP A 781 -37.67 -43.02 -29.96
C TRP A 781 -36.95 -41.78 -29.43
N ILE A 782 -37.05 -41.46 -28.13
CA ILE A 782 -36.32 -40.30 -27.57
C ILE A 782 -34.81 -40.53 -27.49
N HIS A 783 -34.35 -41.80 -27.48
CA HIS A 783 -32.92 -42.12 -27.53
C HIS A 783 -32.26 -41.68 -28.85
N THR A 784 -33.04 -41.47 -29.93
CA THR A 784 -32.52 -40.96 -31.20
C THR A 784 -32.42 -39.42 -31.23
N TRP A 785 -32.80 -38.72 -30.16
CA TRP A 785 -32.76 -37.26 -30.14
C TRP A 785 -31.32 -36.75 -30.04
N SER A 786 -31.02 -35.71 -30.83
CA SER A 786 -29.70 -35.03 -30.82
C SER A 786 -29.56 -33.95 -29.75
N SER A 787 -30.57 -33.79 -28.87
CA SER A 787 -30.58 -32.82 -27.78
C SER A 787 -30.09 -33.43 -26.47
N ASP A 788 -29.50 -32.60 -25.61
CA ASP A 788 -29.12 -32.98 -24.25
C ASP A 788 -30.38 -33.22 -23.40
N THR A 789 -30.82 -34.48 -23.35
CA THR A 789 -32.08 -34.89 -22.71
C THR A 789 -31.85 -35.71 -21.45
N GLN A 790 -32.61 -35.36 -20.42
CA GLN A 790 -32.73 -36.17 -19.20
C GLN A 790 -34.17 -36.52 -18.91
N VAL A 791 -34.38 -37.68 -18.29
CA VAL A 791 -35.67 -38.31 -18.06
C VAL A 791 -35.78 -38.69 -16.60
N ALA A 792 -36.92 -38.38 -15.99
CA ALA A 792 -37.26 -38.79 -14.63
C ALA A 792 -38.68 -39.35 -14.59
N ILE A 793 -38.93 -40.20 -13.60
CA ILE A 793 -40.22 -40.85 -13.38
C ILE A 793 -40.65 -40.58 -11.95
N VAL A 794 -41.91 -40.20 -11.74
CA VAL A 794 -42.54 -40.10 -10.43
C VAL A 794 -43.85 -40.89 -10.45
N SER A 795 -44.13 -41.61 -9.38
CA SER A 795 -45.41 -42.31 -9.16
C SER A 795 -46.27 -41.60 -8.12
N THR A 796 -47.58 -41.79 -8.22
CA THR A 796 -48.56 -41.27 -7.24
C THR A 796 -48.34 -41.77 -5.81
N GLU A 797 -47.73 -42.94 -5.68
CA GLU A 797 -47.32 -43.54 -4.41
C GLU A 797 -45.79 -43.54 -4.28
N SER A 798 -45.29 -43.44 -3.05
CA SER A 798 -43.85 -43.56 -2.78
C SER A 798 -43.46 -45.03 -2.86
N LEU A 799 -42.56 -45.39 -3.76
CA LEU A 799 -41.97 -46.73 -3.75
C LEU A 799 -40.93 -46.82 -2.62
N GLN A 800 -40.69 -48.04 -2.17
CA GLN A 800 -39.80 -48.30 -1.04
C GLN A 800 -38.37 -47.87 -1.40
N GLY A 801 -37.79 -46.96 -0.58
CA GLY A 801 -36.43 -46.43 -0.81
C GLY A 801 -36.37 -45.09 -1.54
N ASP A 802 -37.48 -44.56 -2.05
CA ASP A 802 -37.49 -43.31 -2.81
C ASP A 802 -37.62 -42.05 -1.94
N GLY A 803 -37.20 -42.03 -0.68
CA GLY A 803 -37.10 -40.77 0.09
C GLY A 803 -38.41 -39.98 0.34
N GLY A 804 -39.59 -40.49 -0.07
CA GLY A 804 -40.91 -39.95 0.22
C GLY A 804 -41.70 -39.47 -1.02
N GLN A 805 -42.95 -39.07 -0.79
CA GLN A 805 -43.89 -38.66 -1.85
C GLN A 805 -43.34 -37.49 -2.70
N GLY A 806 -43.31 -37.67 -4.03
CA GLY A 806 -42.79 -36.68 -4.98
C GLY A 806 -41.30 -36.85 -5.33
N CYS A 807 -40.56 -37.74 -4.67
CA CYS A 807 -39.22 -38.09 -5.12
C CYS A 807 -39.27 -39.01 -6.35
N PHE A 808 -38.28 -38.90 -7.25
CA PHE A 808 -38.22 -39.74 -8.44
C PHE A 808 -37.94 -41.20 -8.13
N VAL A 809 -38.43 -42.08 -9.00
CA VAL A 809 -38.34 -43.53 -8.89
C VAL A 809 -36.94 -44.03 -9.22
N GLY A 810 -36.49 -45.05 -8.49
CA GLY A 810 -35.29 -45.83 -8.81
C GLY A 810 -34.01 -45.28 -8.17
N SER A 811 -32.94 -46.08 -8.21
CA SER A 811 -31.66 -45.73 -7.59
C SER A 811 -30.99 -44.53 -8.27
N LYS A 812 -31.07 -44.46 -9.61
CA LYS A 812 -30.65 -43.31 -10.41
C LYS A 812 -31.87 -42.45 -10.74
N LYS A 813 -32.04 -41.35 -10.00
CA LYS A 813 -33.23 -40.49 -10.02
C LYS A 813 -33.46 -39.75 -11.33
N ILE A 814 -32.39 -39.45 -12.06
CA ILE A 814 -32.41 -38.74 -13.33
C ILE A 814 -31.57 -39.55 -14.32
N LEU A 815 -32.23 -40.02 -15.37
CA LEU A 815 -31.62 -40.80 -16.44
C LEU A 815 -31.24 -39.87 -17.58
N SER A 816 -30.05 -40.00 -18.16
CA SER A 816 -29.70 -39.27 -19.39
C SER A 816 -29.90 -40.19 -20.58
N ILE A 817 -30.47 -39.68 -21.67
CA ILE A 817 -30.70 -40.50 -22.88
C ILE A 817 -29.39 -40.90 -23.56
N SER A 818 -28.29 -40.19 -23.29
CA SER A 818 -26.96 -40.54 -23.83
C SER A 818 -26.25 -41.64 -23.03
N ASP A 819 -26.83 -42.11 -21.92
CA ASP A 819 -26.30 -43.24 -21.15
C ASP A 819 -26.48 -44.54 -21.96
N PRO A 820 -25.42 -45.34 -22.19
CA PRO A 820 -25.51 -46.62 -22.91
C PRO A 820 -26.52 -47.61 -22.32
N HIS A 821 -26.82 -47.50 -21.02
CA HIS A 821 -27.77 -48.37 -20.33
C HIS A 821 -29.16 -47.72 -20.12
N PHE A 822 -29.42 -46.56 -20.75
CA PHE A 822 -30.64 -45.78 -20.59
C PHE A 822 -31.91 -46.64 -20.75
N LEU A 823 -32.04 -47.37 -21.85
CA LEU A 823 -33.25 -48.15 -22.15
C LEU A 823 -33.55 -49.19 -21.07
N LYS A 824 -32.53 -49.90 -20.59
CA LYS A 824 -32.67 -50.91 -19.53
C LYS A 824 -33.03 -50.27 -18.19
N GLN A 825 -32.41 -49.15 -17.84
CA GLN A 825 -32.71 -48.42 -16.60
C GLN A 825 -34.13 -47.85 -16.62
N PHE A 826 -34.54 -47.25 -17.73
CA PHE A 826 -35.87 -46.69 -17.91
C PHE A 826 -36.95 -47.78 -17.84
N GLU A 827 -36.76 -48.90 -18.54
CA GLU A 827 -37.71 -50.03 -18.50
C GLU A 827 -37.92 -50.57 -17.08
N ASN A 828 -36.87 -50.61 -16.27
CA ASN A 828 -36.98 -51.03 -14.87
C ASN A 828 -37.75 -50.01 -14.01
N GLN A 829 -37.56 -48.71 -14.24
CA GLN A 829 -38.16 -47.66 -13.42
C GLN A 829 -39.63 -47.37 -13.73
N VAL A 830 -40.12 -47.63 -14.96
CA VAL A 830 -41.54 -47.42 -15.31
C VAL A 830 -42.47 -48.50 -14.74
N ARG A 831 -41.93 -49.60 -14.21
CA ARG A 831 -42.68 -50.70 -13.58
C ARG A 831 -43.06 -50.36 -12.13
N VAL A 832 -43.81 -49.27 -11.94
CA VAL A 832 -44.18 -48.74 -10.62
C VAL A 832 -45.29 -49.52 -9.90
N GLY A 833 -45.94 -50.47 -10.58
CA GLY A 833 -47.00 -51.29 -10.00
C GLY A 833 -48.32 -50.54 -9.79
N VAL A 834 -49.28 -51.20 -9.13
CA VAL A 834 -50.62 -50.67 -8.86
C VAL A 834 -51.01 -50.93 -7.41
N THR A 835 -51.89 -50.08 -6.87
CA THR A 835 -52.39 -50.16 -5.49
C THR A 835 -53.88 -50.47 -5.45
N THR A 836 -54.40 -50.75 -4.25
CA THR A 836 -55.84 -51.00 -4.03
C THR A 836 -56.69 -49.72 -4.06
N ARG A 837 -56.08 -48.53 -4.10
CA ARG A 837 -56.80 -47.25 -4.07
C ARG A 837 -57.52 -46.99 -5.40
N ARG A 838 -58.73 -46.45 -5.31
CA ARG A 838 -59.52 -46.05 -6.49
C ARG A 838 -59.27 -44.61 -6.92
N GLU A 839 -58.77 -43.77 -6.03
CA GLU A 839 -58.47 -42.36 -6.30
C GLU A 839 -57.06 -42.18 -6.86
N SER A 840 -56.86 -41.09 -7.61
CA SER A 840 -55.56 -40.74 -8.18
C SER A 840 -55.25 -39.26 -8.00
N LYS A 841 -54.10 -38.95 -7.40
CA LYS A 841 -53.65 -37.57 -7.08
C LYS A 841 -52.44 -37.15 -7.91
N VAL A 842 -52.47 -37.50 -9.20
CA VAL A 842 -51.38 -37.27 -10.16
C VAL A 842 -50.95 -35.80 -10.23
N LEU A 843 -51.88 -34.84 -10.19
CA LEU A 843 -51.50 -33.42 -10.27
C LEU A 843 -50.78 -32.94 -9.01
N ALA A 844 -51.21 -33.40 -7.83
CA ALA A 844 -50.50 -33.15 -6.59
C ALA A 844 -49.10 -33.80 -6.59
N THR A 845 -48.97 -35.02 -7.11
CA THR A 845 -47.68 -35.70 -7.26
C THR A 845 -46.74 -34.95 -8.20
N MET A 846 -47.23 -34.52 -9.35
CA MET A 846 -46.47 -33.70 -10.31
C MET A 846 -45.98 -32.40 -9.64
N GLU A 847 -46.87 -31.70 -8.93
CA GLU A 847 -46.53 -30.49 -8.18
C GLU A 847 -45.45 -30.75 -7.12
N GLN A 848 -45.58 -31.81 -6.34
CA GLN A 848 -44.61 -32.17 -5.30
C GLN A 848 -43.25 -32.50 -5.89
N ALA A 849 -43.21 -33.25 -6.99
CA ALA A 849 -41.98 -33.63 -7.65
C ALA A 849 -41.21 -32.44 -8.23
N LEU A 850 -41.94 -31.45 -8.72
CA LEU A 850 -41.40 -30.20 -9.24
C LEU A 850 -41.32 -29.09 -8.18
N SER A 851 -41.57 -29.40 -6.90
CA SER A 851 -41.46 -28.43 -5.82
C SER A 851 -40.00 -28.16 -5.47
N SER A 852 -39.71 -26.93 -5.00
CA SER A 852 -38.37 -26.57 -4.54
C SER A 852 -37.82 -27.50 -3.46
N LYS A 853 -38.71 -28.10 -2.63
CA LYS A 853 -38.32 -29.07 -1.61
C LYS A 853 -37.67 -30.30 -2.25
N MET A 854 -38.28 -30.86 -3.29
CA MET A 854 -37.78 -32.06 -3.94
C MET A 854 -36.63 -31.74 -4.91
N LEU A 855 -36.74 -30.66 -5.67
CA LEU A 855 -35.70 -30.20 -6.61
C LEU A 855 -34.41 -29.73 -5.94
N ASN A 856 -34.41 -29.40 -4.65
CA ASN A 856 -33.19 -29.07 -3.91
C ASN A 856 -32.61 -30.26 -3.13
N ASN A 857 -33.32 -31.39 -3.07
CA ASN A 857 -32.89 -32.56 -2.34
C ASN A 857 -31.95 -33.43 -3.21
N THR A 858 -30.67 -33.51 -2.83
CA THR A 858 -29.63 -34.29 -3.51
C THR A 858 -29.91 -35.79 -3.59
N LYS A 859 -30.71 -36.33 -2.67
CA LYS A 859 -31.12 -37.74 -2.66
C LYS A 859 -32.40 -38.00 -3.47
N CYS A 860 -33.03 -36.93 -3.98
CA CYS A 860 -34.26 -36.98 -4.76
C CYS A 860 -34.08 -36.27 -6.11
N ASN A 861 -34.69 -35.10 -6.31
CA ASN A 861 -34.93 -34.57 -7.65
C ASN A 861 -33.93 -33.49 -8.06
N LYS A 862 -32.87 -33.29 -7.26
CA LYS A 862 -31.87 -32.25 -7.54
C LYS A 862 -31.16 -32.50 -8.86
N GLY A 863 -31.17 -31.47 -9.70
CA GLY A 863 -30.56 -31.48 -11.04
C GLY A 863 -31.56 -31.63 -12.19
N PHE A 864 -32.84 -31.88 -11.92
CA PHE A 864 -33.81 -32.21 -12.96
C PHE A 864 -34.35 -31.03 -13.77
N LEU A 865 -34.57 -29.85 -13.18
CA LEU A 865 -35.01 -28.67 -13.93
C LEU A 865 -33.80 -27.82 -14.31
N ARG A 866 -33.35 -27.94 -15.56
CA ARG A 866 -32.17 -27.24 -16.08
C ARG A 866 -32.56 -25.93 -16.74
N LYS A 867 -31.79 -24.87 -16.45
CA LYS A 867 -31.96 -23.56 -17.10
C LYS A 867 -31.77 -23.71 -18.61
N GLY A 868 -32.66 -23.09 -19.38
CA GLY A 868 -32.69 -23.16 -20.84
C GLY A 868 -33.23 -24.49 -21.39
N ALA A 869 -33.78 -25.38 -20.56
CA ALA A 869 -34.41 -26.61 -21.02
C ALA A 869 -35.88 -26.40 -21.40
N ILE A 870 -36.38 -27.28 -22.26
CA ILE A 870 -37.82 -27.51 -22.44
C ILE A 870 -38.24 -28.60 -21.47
N LEU A 871 -39.29 -28.35 -20.68
CA LEU A 871 -39.89 -29.35 -19.81
C LEU A 871 -41.04 -30.06 -20.53
N GLU A 872 -40.89 -31.35 -20.78
CA GLU A 872 -41.92 -32.24 -21.30
C GLU A 872 -42.46 -33.11 -20.16
N VAL A 873 -43.73 -32.96 -19.80
CA VAL A 873 -44.38 -33.81 -18.82
C VAL A 873 -45.33 -34.77 -19.51
N TYR A 874 -45.24 -36.04 -19.18
CA TYR A 874 -46.13 -37.10 -19.64
C TYR A 874 -46.88 -37.68 -18.44
N VAL A 875 -48.12 -37.25 -18.30
CA VAL A 875 -49.05 -37.78 -17.31
C VAL A 875 -49.72 -39.03 -17.86
N ILE A 876 -49.73 -40.12 -17.08
CA ILE A 876 -50.34 -41.39 -17.50
C ILE A 876 -51.25 -41.88 -16.39
N SER A 877 -52.56 -41.94 -16.67
CA SER A 877 -53.59 -42.28 -15.70
C SER A 877 -54.81 -42.94 -16.34
N ALA A 878 -55.36 -43.95 -15.66
CA ALA A 878 -56.63 -44.60 -16.01
C ALA A 878 -57.83 -44.05 -15.20
N THR A 879 -57.58 -43.10 -14.30
CA THR A 879 -58.58 -42.55 -13.37
C THR A 879 -58.61 -41.02 -13.46
N GLN A 880 -59.77 -40.39 -13.18
CA GLN A 880 -59.86 -38.94 -13.07
C GLN A 880 -59.04 -38.40 -11.89
N ASP A 881 -58.43 -37.23 -12.06
CA ASP A 881 -57.64 -36.59 -11.00
C ASP A 881 -58.51 -36.09 -9.83
N THR A 882 -58.20 -36.55 -8.62
CA THR A 882 -58.82 -36.11 -7.35
C THR A 882 -57.86 -35.27 -6.50
N SER A 883 -56.86 -34.64 -7.14
CA SER A 883 -55.92 -33.78 -6.43
C SER A 883 -56.64 -32.59 -5.79
N PRO A 884 -56.32 -32.22 -4.53
CA PRO A 884 -57.19 -31.40 -3.69
C PRO A 884 -57.29 -29.92 -4.13
N LYS A 885 -56.35 -29.42 -4.92
CA LYS A 885 -56.36 -28.02 -5.38
C LYS A 885 -57.10 -27.87 -6.70
N SER A 886 -57.47 -26.64 -7.07
CA SER A 886 -58.11 -26.37 -8.36
C SER A 886 -57.18 -26.66 -9.53
N ILE A 887 -57.73 -26.89 -10.72
CA ILE A 887 -56.92 -27.13 -11.92
C ILE A 887 -56.12 -25.88 -12.31
N GLU A 888 -56.69 -24.69 -12.09
CA GLU A 888 -56.03 -23.40 -12.28
C GLU A 888 -54.79 -23.28 -11.42
N TYR A 889 -54.84 -23.75 -10.16
CA TYR A 889 -53.68 -23.78 -9.28
C TYR A 889 -52.54 -24.60 -9.88
N TYR A 890 -52.81 -25.83 -10.33
CA TYR A 890 -51.77 -26.70 -10.89
C TYR A 890 -51.18 -26.14 -12.18
N ILE A 891 -52.01 -25.56 -13.05
CA ILE A 891 -51.55 -24.86 -14.26
C ILE A 891 -50.66 -23.67 -13.90
N HIS A 892 -51.03 -22.87 -12.91
CA HIS A 892 -50.19 -21.73 -12.49
C HIS A 892 -48.89 -22.18 -11.84
N SER A 893 -48.93 -23.22 -10.99
CA SER A 893 -47.76 -23.76 -10.32
C SER A 893 -46.73 -24.27 -11.32
N ILE A 894 -47.16 -25.02 -12.34
CA ILE A 894 -46.22 -25.50 -13.36
C ILE A 894 -45.76 -24.38 -14.31
N LYS A 895 -46.65 -23.45 -14.72
CA LYS A 895 -46.23 -22.27 -15.52
C LYS A 895 -45.21 -21.40 -14.79
N ALA A 896 -45.31 -21.29 -13.47
CA ALA A 896 -44.34 -20.54 -12.65
C ALA A 896 -42.91 -21.12 -12.73
N LEU A 897 -42.76 -22.41 -13.07
CA LEU A 897 -41.44 -23.03 -13.28
C LEU A 897 -40.69 -22.42 -14.46
N GLN A 898 -41.41 -21.98 -15.50
CA GLN A 898 -40.79 -21.42 -16.69
C GLN A 898 -39.94 -20.18 -16.35
N LYS A 899 -40.50 -19.26 -15.55
CA LYS A 899 -39.78 -18.07 -15.09
C LYS A 899 -38.78 -18.39 -13.97
N SER A 900 -39.17 -19.19 -12.98
CA SER A 900 -38.33 -19.43 -11.79
C SER A 900 -37.07 -20.24 -12.09
N HIS A 901 -37.10 -21.13 -13.09
CA HIS A 901 -35.97 -21.98 -13.47
C HIS A 901 -35.41 -21.63 -14.85
N GLY A 902 -35.96 -20.61 -15.53
CA GLY A 902 -35.51 -20.16 -16.84
C GLY A 902 -35.70 -21.20 -17.94
N LEU A 903 -36.83 -21.91 -17.95
CA LEU A 903 -37.16 -22.89 -18.98
C LEU A 903 -37.61 -22.19 -20.27
N LEU A 904 -37.28 -22.78 -21.42
CA LEU A 904 -37.68 -22.24 -22.72
C LEU A 904 -39.18 -22.43 -22.97
N SER A 905 -39.71 -23.60 -22.64
CA SER A 905 -41.14 -23.89 -22.72
C SER A 905 -41.50 -25.05 -21.79
N ILE A 906 -42.80 -25.20 -21.53
CA ILE A 906 -43.36 -26.32 -20.78
C ILE A 906 -44.48 -26.91 -21.62
N ARG A 907 -44.47 -28.23 -21.78
CA ARG A 907 -45.55 -29.01 -22.35
C ARG A 907 -46.00 -30.10 -21.40
N VAL A 908 -47.31 -30.28 -21.29
CA VAL A 908 -47.90 -31.37 -20.49
C VAL A 908 -48.80 -32.20 -21.36
N ASN A 909 -48.34 -33.39 -21.68
CA ASN A 909 -49.05 -34.39 -22.43
C ASN A 909 -49.72 -35.35 -21.46
N VAL A 910 -50.92 -35.80 -21.80
CA VAL A 910 -51.70 -36.69 -20.95
C VAL A 910 -52.18 -37.89 -21.73
N VAL A 911 -51.91 -39.07 -21.18
CA VAL A 911 -52.58 -40.33 -21.50
C VAL A 911 -53.58 -40.58 -20.39
N GLY A 912 -54.87 -40.37 -20.68
CA GLY A 912 -55.91 -40.27 -19.66
C GLY A 912 -57.13 -41.18 -19.89
N PRO A 913 -58.05 -41.26 -18.92
CA PRO A 913 -59.32 -41.99 -19.06
C PRO A 913 -60.24 -41.41 -20.15
N SER A 914 -61.37 -42.04 -20.46
CA SER A 914 -62.31 -41.42 -21.43
C SER A 914 -62.78 -40.05 -20.93
N ILE A 915 -62.81 -39.06 -21.85
CA ILE A 915 -63.39 -37.73 -21.64
C ILE A 915 -64.85 -37.64 -22.12
N CYS A 916 -65.36 -38.74 -22.67
CA CYS A 916 -66.74 -38.88 -23.12
C CYS A 916 -67.47 -39.83 -22.19
N THR A 917 -68.74 -39.54 -21.92
CA THR A 917 -69.63 -40.44 -21.19
C THR A 917 -69.98 -41.65 -22.08
N HIS A 918 -70.60 -42.68 -21.48
CA HIS A 918 -71.01 -43.87 -22.22
C HIS A 918 -72.02 -43.57 -23.34
N ASP A 919 -72.76 -42.46 -23.25
CA ASP A 919 -73.73 -42.00 -24.26
C ASP A 919 -73.11 -41.14 -25.38
N GLY A 920 -71.78 -41.06 -25.45
CA GLY A 920 -71.05 -40.31 -26.50
C GLY A 920 -70.96 -38.79 -26.29
N LEU A 921 -71.56 -38.25 -25.22
CA LEU A 921 -71.40 -36.85 -24.83
C LEU A 921 -69.99 -36.60 -24.28
N CYS A 922 -69.24 -35.67 -24.87
CA CYS A 922 -67.88 -35.34 -24.46
C CYS A 922 -67.82 -33.95 -23.78
N PRO A 923 -68.13 -33.83 -22.47
CA PRO A 923 -68.10 -32.56 -21.75
C PRO A 923 -66.65 -32.13 -21.47
N HIS A 924 -65.98 -31.65 -22.52
CA HIS A 924 -64.56 -31.27 -22.51
C HIS A 924 -64.19 -30.27 -21.41
N GLU A 925 -65.12 -29.43 -20.96
CA GLU A 925 -64.89 -28.39 -19.95
C GLU A 925 -64.68 -28.94 -18.54
N LYS A 926 -65.15 -30.16 -18.24
CA LYS A 926 -65.05 -30.76 -16.90
C LYS A 926 -63.79 -31.60 -16.69
N SER A 927 -63.07 -31.95 -17.75
CA SER A 927 -61.84 -32.77 -17.63
C SER A 927 -60.63 -31.92 -17.23
N ARG A 928 -60.15 -32.13 -16.00
CA ARG A 928 -58.94 -31.46 -15.47
C ARG A 928 -57.71 -31.74 -16.34
N TYR A 929 -57.54 -32.97 -16.80
CA TYR A 929 -56.41 -33.36 -17.66
C TYR A 929 -56.46 -32.76 -19.06
N LEU A 930 -57.63 -32.76 -19.70
CA LEU A 930 -57.77 -32.15 -21.02
C LEU A 930 -57.53 -30.65 -20.97
N ARG A 931 -58.00 -30.00 -19.91
CA ARG A 931 -57.76 -28.57 -19.68
C ARG A 931 -56.27 -28.29 -19.40
N LEU A 932 -55.61 -29.14 -18.59
CA LEU A 932 -54.18 -29.06 -18.33
C LEU A 932 -53.36 -29.15 -19.64
N SER A 933 -53.61 -30.19 -20.44
CA SER A 933 -52.83 -30.42 -21.66
C SER A 933 -53.05 -29.30 -22.68
N ARG A 934 -54.29 -28.88 -22.91
CA ARG A 934 -54.61 -27.75 -23.81
C ARG A 934 -53.93 -26.46 -23.39
N LEU A 935 -54.04 -26.07 -22.12
CA LEU A 935 -53.49 -24.80 -21.61
C LEU A 935 -51.97 -24.81 -21.45
N LEU A 936 -51.35 -25.98 -21.51
CA LEU A 936 -49.90 -26.19 -21.50
C LEU A 936 -49.40 -26.75 -22.84
N LYS A 937 -50.14 -26.54 -23.93
CA LYS A 937 -49.70 -26.86 -25.31
C LYS A 937 -49.26 -28.32 -25.51
N GLY A 938 -49.77 -29.25 -24.71
CA GLY A 938 -49.57 -30.68 -24.88
C GLY A 938 -50.83 -31.35 -25.42
N VAL A 939 -50.76 -32.66 -25.60
CA VAL A 939 -51.88 -33.44 -26.15
C VAL A 939 -52.59 -34.29 -25.12
N TYR A 940 -53.79 -34.72 -25.49
CA TYR A 940 -54.57 -35.68 -24.73
C TYR A 940 -54.80 -36.93 -25.59
N VAL A 941 -54.42 -38.09 -25.07
CA VAL A 941 -54.66 -39.38 -25.71
C VAL A 941 -55.43 -40.28 -24.74
N HIS A 942 -56.44 -40.98 -25.23
CA HIS A 942 -57.16 -41.96 -24.43
C HIS A 942 -56.26 -43.17 -24.14
N ILE A 943 -56.17 -43.60 -22.87
CA ILE A 943 -55.28 -44.69 -22.43
C ILE A 943 -55.65 -46.04 -23.05
N GLY A 944 -56.92 -46.27 -23.35
CA GLY A 944 -57.39 -47.49 -24.01
C GLY A 944 -57.25 -47.48 -25.54
N ARG A 945 -56.67 -46.44 -26.15
CA ARG A 945 -56.41 -46.42 -27.59
C ARG A 945 -55.24 -47.36 -27.90
N GLU A 946 -55.40 -48.20 -28.91
CA GLU A 946 -54.30 -49.03 -29.42
C GLU A 946 -53.12 -48.12 -29.80
N LEU A 947 -51.91 -48.45 -29.32
CA LEU A 947 -50.69 -47.68 -29.55
C LEU A 947 -50.77 -46.20 -29.10
N PHE A 948 -51.41 -45.91 -27.94
CA PHE A 948 -51.53 -44.55 -27.40
C PHE A 948 -50.22 -43.72 -27.45
N TRP A 949 -49.07 -44.38 -27.27
CA TRP A 949 -47.73 -43.77 -27.27
C TRP A 949 -47.37 -43.15 -28.63
N GLN A 950 -47.88 -43.66 -29.75
CA GLN A 950 -47.67 -43.07 -31.07
C GLN A 950 -48.35 -41.71 -31.19
N GLY A 951 -49.49 -41.51 -30.52
CA GLY A 951 -50.16 -40.21 -30.43
C GLY A 951 -49.34 -39.14 -29.69
N LEU A 952 -48.27 -39.54 -28.99
CA LEU A 952 -47.36 -38.66 -28.26
C LEU A 952 -46.06 -38.32 -29.02
N MET A 953 -45.73 -39.07 -30.09
CA MET A 953 -44.44 -38.93 -30.80
C MET A 953 -44.31 -37.67 -31.69
N PRO A 954 -45.33 -37.17 -32.41
CA PRO A 954 -45.13 -36.05 -33.35
C PRO A 954 -44.90 -34.66 -32.72
N LEU A 955 -44.81 -34.55 -31.39
CA LEU A 955 -45.23 -33.33 -30.68
C LEU A 955 -44.12 -32.52 -30.02
N CYS A 956 -42.88 -32.99 -30.10
CA CYS A 956 -41.73 -32.15 -29.78
C CYS A 956 -40.83 -31.89 -30.99
N SER A 957 -41.30 -31.03 -31.89
CA SER A 957 -40.51 -30.51 -33.03
C SER A 957 -39.20 -29.85 -32.59
N MET A 958 -39.14 -29.29 -31.38
CA MET A 958 -37.94 -28.66 -30.80
C MET A 958 -37.02 -29.61 -30.04
N CYS A 959 -37.46 -30.81 -29.66
CA CYS A 959 -36.68 -31.71 -28.77
C CYS A 959 -35.75 -32.65 -29.55
N GLY A 960 -36.02 -32.93 -30.83
CA GLY A 960 -35.22 -33.89 -31.60
C GLY A 960 -35.04 -33.58 -33.09
N PHE A 961 -35.92 -32.79 -33.72
CA PHE A 961 -35.98 -32.63 -35.18
C PHE A 961 -36.21 -31.18 -35.66
N GLY A 962 -35.47 -30.21 -35.10
CA GLY A 962 -35.18 -28.96 -35.83
C GLY A 962 -36.33 -27.95 -36.01
N GLY A 963 -37.23 -27.80 -35.03
CA GLY A 963 -38.17 -26.67 -35.02
C GLY A 963 -37.49 -25.35 -34.63
N LEU A 964 -36.58 -24.83 -35.45
CA LEU A 964 -36.03 -23.49 -35.28
C LEU A 964 -37.16 -22.46 -35.51
N PRO A 965 -37.27 -21.38 -34.72
CA PRO A 965 -38.04 -20.22 -35.11
C PRO A 965 -37.69 -19.81 -36.54
N SER A 966 -38.67 -19.92 -37.45
CA SER A 966 -38.57 -19.41 -38.81
C SER A 966 -39.13 -17.99 -38.92
N SER A 967 -39.78 -17.47 -37.88
CA SER A 967 -40.45 -16.18 -37.89
C SER A 967 -39.96 -15.27 -36.77
N PHE A 968 -39.67 -14.02 -37.09
CA PHE A 968 -39.14 -13.01 -36.17
C PHE A 968 -40.00 -11.75 -36.27
N SER A 969 -40.81 -11.51 -35.25
CA SER A 969 -41.70 -10.34 -35.20
C SER A 969 -40.89 -9.09 -34.91
N LEU A 970 -41.10 -8.07 -35.75
CA LEU A 970 -40.42 -6.79 -35.62
C LEU A 970 -41.10 -5.94 -34.56
N SER A 971 -40.33 -5.15 -33.84
CA SER A 971 -40.84 -4.25 -32.81
C SER A 971 -41.62 -3.06 -33.37
N ARG A 972 -41.38 -2.68 -34.63
CA ARG A 972 -42.11 -1.62 -35.35
C ARG A 972 -42.48 -2.05 -36.76
N ILE A 973 -43.53 -1.47 -37.32
CA ILE A 973 -43.94 -1.73 -38.71
C ILE A 973 -42.89 -1.12 -39.63
N PRO A 974 -42.11 -1.88 -40.42
CA PRO A 974 -41.15 -1.34 -41.37
C PRO A 974 -41.85 -0.73 -42.59
N ARG A 975 -41.16 0.21 -43.25
CA ARG A 975 -41.37 0.51 -44.68
C ARG A 975 -40.79 -0.67 -45.48
N PRO A 976 -41.61 -1.49 -46.17
CA PRO A 976 -41.16 -2.79 -46.70
C PRO A 976 -40.00 -2.75 -47.70
N SER A 977 -39.82 -1.62 -48.39
CA SER A 977 -38.71 -1.40 -49.33
C SER A 977 -37.35 -1.18 -48.64
N THR A 978 -37.34 -0.87 -47.35
CA THR A 978 -36.12 -0.55 -46.58
C THR A 978 -35.57 -1.74 -45.79
N LEU A 979 -36.28 -2.87 -45.78
CA LEU A 979 -35.90 -4.06 -45.04
C LEU A 979 -34.67 -4.73 -45.66
N SER A 980 -33.68 -5.01 -44.81
CA SER A 980 -32.57 -5.90 -45.13
C SER A 980 -32.32 -6.84 -43.95
N VAL A 981 -32.07 -8.12 -44.25
CA VAL A 981 -31.83 -9.16 -43.25
C VAL A 981 -30.48 -9.80 -43.49
N SER A 982 -29.72 -10.01 -42.43
CA SER A 982 -28.47 -10.77 -42.45
C SER A 982 -28.44 -11.80 -41.33
N VAL A 983 -27.82 -12.94 -41.60
CA VAL A 983 -27.61 -14.03 -40.65
C VAL A 983 -26.10 -14.22 -40.48
N ASN A 984 -25.59 -14.10 -39.25
CA ASN A 984 -24.16 -14.10 -38.92
C ASN A 984 -23.34 -13.13 -39.80
N GLY A 985 -23.89 -11.93 -40.04
CA GLY A 985 -23.28 -10.91 -40.89
C GLY A 985 -23.39 -11.16 -42.40
N GLN A 986 -23.89 -12.32 -42.86
CA GLN A 986 -24.13 -12.59 -44.28
C GLN A 986 -25.56 -12.19 -44.67
N ARG A 987 -25.69 -11.34 -45.68
CA ARG A 987 -27.01 -10.89 -46.17
C ARG A 987 -27.78 -12.06 -46.79
N VAL A 988 -29.02 -12.27 -46.34
CA VAL A 988 -29.93 -13.27 -46.90
C VAL A 988 -30.85 -12.60 -47.92
N LYS A 989 -31.08 -13.26 -49.06
CA LYS A 989 -31.96 -12.71 -50.11
C LYS A 989 -33.43 -12.71 -49.68
N LYS A 990 -34.19 -11.73 -50.17
CA LYS A 990 -35.64 -11.65 -49.99
C LYS A 990 -36.33 -12.58 -51.00
N SER A 991 -36.82 -13.75 -50.56
CA SER A 991 -37.37 -14.82 -51.40
C SER A 991 -38.27 -15.76 -50.58
N ALA A 992 -39.48 -16.06 -51.05
CA ALA A 992 -40.41 -17.02 -50.46
C ALA A 992 -39.87 -18.46 -50.44
N GLN A 993 -39.06 -18.80 -51.45
CA GLN A 993 -38.64 -20.17 -51.70
C GLN A 993 -37.42 -20.54 -50.88
N ASP A 994 -36.41 -19.68 -50.87
CA ASP A 994 -35.07 -19.98 -50.36
C ASP A 994 -34.39 -18.76 -49.71
N GLY A 995 -35.19 -17.84 -49.16
CA GLY A 995 -34.73 -16.65 -48.46
C GLY A 995 -35.67 -16.27 -47.33
N TRP A 996 -35.84 -14.96 -47.11
CA TRP A 996 -36.80 -14.41 -46.17
C TRP A 996 -37.89 -13.57 -46.86
N GLU A 997 -39.04 -13.43 -46.21
CA GLU A 997 -40.12 -12.54 -46.60
C GLU A 997 -40.65 -11.76 -45.41
N TYR A 998 -41.24 -10.59 -45.67
CA TYR A 998 -41.91 -9.79 -44.65
C TYR A 998 -43.42 -9.86 -44.84
N PHE A 999 -44.11 -10.31 -43.80
CA PHE A 999 -45.56 -10.42 -43.78
C PHE A 999 -46.14 -9.23 -43.00
N SER A 1000 -46.67 -8.26 -43.72
CA SER A 1000 -47.20 -7.01 -43.16
C SER A 1000 -48.36 -7.22 -42.20
N ALA A 1001 -49.24 -8.20 -42.47
CA ALA A 1001 -50.37 -8.54 -41.61
C ALA A 1001 -49.95 -8.95 -40.18
N TYR A 1002 -48.74 -9.46 -40.02
CA TYR A 1002 -48.21 -9.96 -38.74
C TYR A 1002 -46.98 -9.18 -38.26
N ASN A 1003 -46.57 -8.13 -38.98
CA ASN A 1003 -45.32 -7.40 -38.76
C ASN A 1003 -44.12 -8.32 -38.48
N THR A 1004 -43.92 -9.34 -39.33
CA THR A 1004 -42.99 -10.44 -39.03
C THR A 1004 -42.17 -10.83 -40.25
N ILE A 1005 -40.87 -11.07 -40.04
CA ILE A 1005 -39.97 -11.67 -41.02
C ILE A 1005 -40.08 -13.18 -40.93
N TYR A 1006 -40.33 -13.85 -42.05
CA TYR A 1006 -40.38 -15.31 -42.16
C TYR A 1006 -39.24 -15.80 -43.05
N PHE A 1007 -38.50 -16.78 -42.58
CA PHE A 1007 -37.53 -17.54 -43.36
C PHE A 1007 -38.21 -18.78 -43.93
N SER A 1008 -37.92 -19.05 -45.20
CA SER A 1008 -38.28 -20.31 -45.83
C SER A 1008 -37.58 -21.49 -45.15
N LYS A 1009 -38.10 -22.71 -45.35
CA LYS A 1009 -37.48 -23.94 -44.83
C LYS A 1009 -36.03 -24.16 -45.31
N PHE A 1010 -35.66 -23.58 -46.45
CA PHE A 1010 -34.33 -23.73 -47.05
C PHE A 1010 -33.34 -22.62 -46.65
N ALA A 1011 -33.83 -21.55 -46.01
CA ALA A 1011 -33.01 -20.44 -45.51
C ALA A 1011 -33.15 -20.25 -44.00
N GLN A 1012 -33.63 -21.27 -43.29
CA GLN A 1012 -33.87 -21.20 -41.86
C GLN A 1012 -32.55 -20.94 -41.10
N PRO A 1013 -32.46 -19.87 -40.29
CA PRO A 1013 -31.21 -19.53 -39.61
C PRO A 1013 -30.79 -20.66 -38.66
N PRO A 1014 -29.53 -21.15 -38.69
CA PRO A 1014 -29.07 -22.26 -37.87
C PRO A 1014 -29.00 -21.89 -36.39
N TYR A 1015 -28.97 -22.90 -35.49
CA TYR A 1015 -28.81 -22.68 -34.04
C TYR A 1015 -27.67 -21.70 -33.74
N ASP A 1016 -27.87 -20.88 -32.72
CA ASP A 1016 -26.91 -19.89 -32.23
C ASP A 1016 -26.57 -18.74 -33.21
N SER A 1017 -27.19 -18.68 -34.40
CA SER A 1017 -26.95 -17.59 -35.34
C SER A 1017 -27.56 -16.27 -34.89
N GLN A 1018 -26.88 -15.18 -35.21
CA GLN A 1018 -27.39 -13.82 -35.05
C GLN A 1018 -28.14 -13.42 -36.32
N ILE A 1019 -29.32 -12.83 -36.18
CA ILE A 1019 -30.17 -12.37 -37.27
C ILE A 1019 -30.37 -10.86 -37.09
N ASP A 1020 -29.78 -10.06 -37.97
CA ASP A 1020 -29.94 -8.61 -37.93
C ASP A 1020 -30.95 -8.18 -39.00
N VAL A 1021 -32.02 -7.50 -38.58
CA VAL A 1021 -33.03 -6.90 -39.45
C VAL A 1021 -32.90 -5.38 -39.37
N ARG A 1022 -32.47 -4.76 -40.46
CA ARG A 1022 -32.36 -3.30 -40.58
C ARG A 1022 -33.51 -2.75 -41.41
N TYR A 1023 -34.18 -1.71 -40.92
CA TYR A 1023 -35.30 -1.06 -41.60
C TYR A 1023 -35.59 0.37 -41.10
N ARG A 1024 -36.36 1.14 -41.87
CA ARG A 1024 -36.98 2.39 -41.41
C ARG A 1024 -38.43 2.10 -41.01
N ALA A 1025 -38.84 2.47 -39.79
CA ALA A 1025 -40.21 2.30 -39.34
C ALA A 1025 -41.18 3.16 -40.17
N ARG A 1026 -42.42 2.71 -40.34
CA ARG A 1026 -43.52 3.43 -40.97
C ARG A 1026 -44.06 4.44 -39.96
N THR A 1027 -44.29 5.67 -40.43
CA THR A 1027 -44.75 6.81 -39.65
C THR A 1027 -46.27 6.94 -39.79
N CYS A 1028 -47.02 7.29 -38.75
CA CYS A 1028 -48.47 7.52 -38.90
C CYS A 1028 -48.73 8.66 -39.91
N GLY A 1029 -49.50 8.37 -40.98
CA GLY A 1029 -49.95 9.37 -41.96
C GLY A 1029 -49.48 9.18 -43.41
N LYS A 1030 -48.62 8.21 -43.76
CA LYS A 1030 -48.34 7.76 -45.14
C LYS A 1030 -48.07 6.25 -45.26
#